data_AF-V8R3B1-F1
#
_entry.id   AF-V8R3B1-F1
#
_cell.length_a   1.000
_cell.length_b   1.000
_cell.length_c   1.000
_cell.angle_alpha   90.00
_cell.angle_beta   90.00
_cell.angle_gamma   90.00
#
_symmetry.space_group_name_H-M   'P 1'
#
loop_
_entity.id
_entity.type
_entity.pdbx_description
1 polymer ?
#
loop_
_entity_poly.entity_id
_entity_poly.type
_entity_poly.pdbx_seq_one_letter_code
_entity_poly.pdbx_strand_id
1 'polypeptide(L)'
;MRQKPGTLRPLPTPETPGTSTSRPISPDRPIDLDARLPGRVRPDGSLTSPDILARGPHGSHASPEPVITVSRILDAQRPTQRSAMSPLEPYLQDIDGTLRPDADGLKEYKGRKFADIANDDGSAAGQTVIVAYHDLIKAWRARLPSERTPSGPPLYRVADTDLWSLNKPIEEYPPDRYSLYELAKPRSEPVPNEQGYYAVHEWAENPYEGQVNTRLNVGFAFKGKYGRLIKADPSAARADAALPLKLAHWTDGELWDVYSLRGAETLAFRTEAEAIGGRPGWARRRDIKSHYKFLLDSMKWSHPQKTRSECAELLRTYNLSTAQQKRLRPDMENGFPAWAEQHKSLTRNVQDAKRFEQIAEELGPISLRLRQEGESIEGDLPPVQQRYEADFLQSYLEHAGYMRNKHDYLYRTDIPAMFRADLRTPFELARDKRLVKLRGNPSDSTTRHALSSTFSLGNGIQYLRFDYYSNPRHYNSQANRYPGHFSDSDSSSGNRHSSGEESDTSFEMDNSRDYPLLRRKQTHGFLYVIDTRGIEVVPRVENLYLNNRDFDGDSHEGRISMPTRGISAERIWLVRSDLSRAARVEDVFRKAGGDAADIEEHTWAGGNHNNSYDQLIDRVAASKGPIVRLPKGRKTCSNDIVWPVAEHHRP
;
A
#
# COMPACT_ATOMS: atom_id res chain seq x y z
N MET A 1 -33.52 -43.47 35.37
CA MET A 1 -33.19 -44.91 35.24
C MET A 1 -31.80 -45.14 35.80
N ARG A 2 -31.62 -46.24 36.53
CA ARG A 2 -30.38 -46.69 37.21
C ARG A 2 -29.20 -46.84 36.22
N GLN A 3 -27.97 -46.47 36.61
CA GLN A 3 -26.92 -47.39 37.10
C GLN A 3 -25.67 -46.60 37.60
N LYS A 4 -25.02 -47.17 38.64
CA LYS A 4 -23.78 -46.71 39.33
C LYS A 4 -22.51 -47.32 38.63
N PRO A 5 -21.31 -47.44 39.25
CA PRO A 5 -20.22 -46.45 39.26
C PRO A 5 -18.83 -47.00 38.84
N GLY A 6 -17.87 -46.11 38.58
CA GLY A 6 -16.46 -46.29 38.95
C GLY A 6 -15.45 -46.69 37.87
N THR A 7 -14.28 -46.02 37.86
CA THR A 7 -12.99 -46.68 38.14
C THR A 7 -11.88 -45.66 38.46
N LEU A 8 -10.98 -46.11 39.33
CA LEU A 8 -9.93 -45.38 40.02
C LEU A 8 -8.68 -45.13 39.15
N ARG A 9 -8.01 -44.04 39.50
CA ARG A 9 -6.68 -43.57 39.06
C ARG A 9 -5.56 -44.62 39.33
N PRO A 10 -4.55 -44.77 38.45
CA PRO A 10 -3.28 -45.39 38.81
C PRO A 10 -2.33 -44.39 39.52
N LEU A 11 -1.70 -44.82 40.62
CA LEU A 11 -0.57 -44.12 41.26
C LEU A 11 0.74 -44.32 40.46
N PRO A 12 1.74 -43.43 40.62
CA PRO A 12 2.99 -43.43 39.85
C PRO A 12 4.05 -44.38 40.41
N THR A 13 4.89 -44.91 39.52
CA THR A 13 6.06 -45.77 39.81
C THR A 13 7.30 -44.93 40.15
N PRO A 14 8.18 -45.35 41.08
CA PRO A 14 9.37 -44.58 41.47
C PRO A 14 10.67 -45.00 40.73
N GLU A 15 11.51 -43.98 40.52
CA GLU A 15 12.97 -43.90 40.38
C GLU A 15 13.73 -44.64 39.25
N THR A 16 14.60 -43.89 38.54
CA THR A 16 16.08 -44.04 38.61
C THR A 16 16.76 -42.79 38.01
N PRO A 17 17.84 -42.23 38.61
CA PRO A 17 18.55 -41.03 38.16
C PRO A 17 19.68 -41.35 37.15
N GLY A 18 19.88 -40.47 36.17
CA GLY A 18 20.91 -40.63 35.13
C GLY A 18 21.50 -39.32 34.59
N THR A 19 22.72 -39.04 35.05
CA THR A 19 23.83 -38.33 34.40
C THR A 19 23.68 -36.90 33.89
N SER A 20 24.28 -36.00 34.68
CA SER A 20 24.87 -34.72 34.28
C SER A 20 25.62 -34.80 32.95
N THR A 21 25.34 -33.88 32.04
CA THR A 21 26.27 -33.53 30.96
C THR A 21 26.38 -32.00 30.86
N SER A 22 27.61 -31.58 30.67
CA SER A 22 28.19 -30.28 30.93
C SER A 22 27.74 -29.18 29.96
N ARG A 23 27.69 -27.96 30.52
CA ARG A 23 27.53 -26.66 29.84
C ARG A 23 28.62 -26.45 28.76
N PRO A 24 28.29 -26.04 27.53
CA PRO A 24 29.30 -25.50 26.62
C PRO A 24 29.62 -24.06 26.99
N ILE A 25 30.92 -23.80 27.08
CA ILE A 25 31.56 -22.53 27.37
C ILE A 25 31.42 -21.60 26.16
N SER A 26 30.91 -20.38 26.39
CA SER A 26 30.97 -19.27 25.42
C SER A 26 32.43 -18.86 25.16
N PRO A 27 32.82 -18.60 23.91
CA PRO A 27 33.98 -17.76 23.64
C PRO A 27 33.55 -16.29 23.63
N ASP A 28 34.05 -15.55 24.61
CA ASP A 28 34.10 -14.08 24.60
C ASP A 28 34.89 -13.57 23.39
N ARG A 29 34.27 -12.71 22.58
CA ARG A 29 34.98 -11.58 21.93
C ARG A 29 34.00 -10.45 21.59
N PRO A 30 34.42 -9.19 21.74
CA PRO A 30 33.55 -8.02 21.67
C PRO A 30 33.27 -7.66 20.20
N ILE A 31 31.99 -7.48 19.86
CA ILE A 31 31.59 -6.87 18.60
C ILE A 31 31.56 -5.35 18.82
N ASP A 32 32.49 -4.70 18.16
CA ASP A 32 32.59 -3.26 17.99
C ASP A 32 31.34 -2.75 17.25
N LEU A 33 30.57 -1.87 17.90
CA LEU A 33 29.38 -1.25 17.32
C LEU A 33 29.84 -0.06 16.46
N ASP A 34 30.08 -0.32 15.17
CA ASP A 34 30.31 0.74 14.18
C ASP A 34 28.98 1.46 13.90
N ALA A 35 28.88 2.70 14.39
CA ALA A 35 27.74 3.57 14.25
C ALA A 35 27.82 4.35 12.93
N ARG A 36 27.12 3.88 11.89
CA ARG A 36 26.83 4.69 10.68
C ARG A 36 25.40 4.47 10.18
N LEU A 37 24.46 5.20 10.77
CA LEU A 37 23.18 5.53 10.14
C LEU A 37 23.22 7.01 9.71
N PRO A 38 23.01 7.33 8.42
CA PRO A 38 22.91 8.71 7.96
C PRO A 38 21.49 9.23 8.15
N GLY A 39 21.35 10.40 8.78
CA GLY A 39 20.06 11.10 8.85
C GLY A 39 19.82 11.86 10.15
N ARG A 40 20.66 12.85 10.46
CA ARG A 40 20.35 13.83 11.50
C ARG A 40 20.82 15.21 11.09
N VAL A 41 19.95 15.95 10.41
CA VAL A 41 20.08 17.40 10.28
C VAL A 41 19.67 17.99 11.63
N ARG A 42 20.60 18.68 12.30
CA ARG A 42 20.29 19.65 13.36
C ARG A 42 20.60 21.05 12.83
N PRO A 43 19.78 22.06 13.16
CA PRO A 43 20.01 23.43 12.74
C PRO A 43 20.97 24.17 13.70
N ASP A 44 21.51 25.25 13.16
CA ASP A 44 22.19 26.39 13.78
C ASP A 44 23.70 26.33 14.05
N GLY A 45 24.42 27.18 13.29
CA GLY A 45 24.88 28.45 13.87
C GLY A 45 26.34 28.55 14.32
N SER A 46 27.22 28.88 13.35
CA SER A 46 28.39 29.76 13.47
C SER A 46 29.45 29.53 14.58
N LEU A 47 30.71 29.29 14.17
CA LEU A 47 31.80 30.29 14.20
C LEU A 47 33.18 29.63 13.98
N THR A 48 33.98 30.32 13.15
CA THR A 48 35.45 30.48 13.21
C THR A 48 36.37 29.28 12.96
N SER A 49 37.03 29.30 11.79
CA SER A 49 38.41 28.82 11.61
C SER A 49 39.40 29.74 12.34
N PRO A 50 40.61 29.26 12.67
CA PRO A 50 41.74 29.64 11.82
C PRO A 50 42.87 28.59 11.64
N ASP A 51 43.77 28.95 10.73
CA ASP A 51 45.21 28.64 10.63
C ASP A 51 45.76 27.36 9.97
N ILE A 52 46.01 27.51 8.66
CA ILE A 52 47.31 27.63 7.96
C ILE A 52 48.61 27.11 8.66
N LEU A 53 49.44 26.48 7.81
CA LEU A 53 50.87 26.09 7.88
C LEU A 53 51.06 24.58 8.14
N ALA A 54 51.77 23.78 7.34
CA ALA A 54 53.02 24.06 6.64
C ALA A 54 53.24 23.16 5.40
N ARG A 55 54.22 23.57 4.60
CA ARG A 55 54.60 23.08 3.27
C ARG A 55 55.89 22.23 3.33
N GLY A 56 55.79 20.96 2.90
CA GLY A 56 56.80 20.15 2.17
C GLY A 56 58.10 19.70 2.88
N PRO A 57 59.01 18.98 2.18
CA PRO A 57 58.82 17.81 1.30
C PRO A 57 59.92 16.71 1.48
N HIS A 58 59.99 15.73 0.55
CA HIS A 58 61.00 14.64 0.34
C HIS A 58 60.61 13.27 0.93
N GLY A 59 60.67 12.12 0.26
CA GLY A 59 61.00 11.62 -1.10
C GLY A 59 60.39 10.19 -1.20
N SER A 60 60.60 9.28 -2.14
CA SER A 60 61.08 9.20 -3.52
C SER A 60 60.83 7.72 -3.95
N HIS A 61 60.40 7.49 -5.19
CA HIS A 61 60.32 6.20 -5.93
C HIS A 61 59.28 5.15 -5.48
N ALA A 62 58.65 4.32 -6.32
CA ALA A 62 58.19 4.32 -7.72
C ALA A 62 57.61 2.91 -7.95
N SER A 63 56.32 2.78 -8.28
CA SER A 63 55.79 1.65 -9.07
C SER A 63 54.42 2.04 -9.65
N PRO A 64 54.06 1.57 -10.87
CA PRO A 64 53.05 2.24 -11.69
C PRO A 64 51.65 1.68 -11.45
N GLU A 65 50.70 2.55 -11.10
CA GLU A 65 49.27 2.30 -11.28
C GLU A 65 48.80 2.95 -12.59
N PRO A 66 47.93 2.30 -13.38
CA PRO A 66 47.30 2.96 -14.51
C PRO A 66 46.33 4.02 -13.98
N VAL A 67 46.72 5.28 -14.09
CA VAL A 67 45.84 6.43 -13.91
C VAL A 67 44.81 6.39 -15.05
N ILE A 68 43.60 5.89 -14.77
CA ILE A 68 42.44 6.21 -15.60
C ILE A 68 42.15 7.69 -15.36
N THR A 69 42.70 8.51 -16.24
CA THR A 69 42.30 9.91 -16.38
C THR A 69 40.87 9.89 -16.89
N VAL A 70 39.89 10.19 -16.03
CA VAL A 70 38.53 10.51 -16.48
C VAL A 70 38.61 11.82 -17.23
N SER A 71 38.93 11.72 -18.52
CA SER A 71 38.71 12.80 -19.46
C SER A 71 37.22 13.07 -19.44
N ARG A 72 36.83 14.28 -19.03
CA ARG A 72 35.49 14.82 -19.29
C ARG A 72 35.24 14.63 -20.78
N ILE A 73 34.40 13.67 -21.13
CA ILE A 73 33.88 13.55 -22.49
C ILE A 73 33.07 14.83 -22.70
N LEU A 74 33.63 15.68 -23.56
CA LEU A 74 32.97 16.81 -24.21
C LEU A 74 31.57 16.36 -24.61
N ASP A 75 30.55 17.14 -24.23
CA ASP A 75 29.13 16.88 -24.54
C ASP A 75 28.94 16.40 -25.98
N ALA A 76 28.95 15.07 -26.15
CA ALA A 76 28.48 14.44 -27.36
C ALA A 76 26.97 14.72 -27.36
N GLN A 77 26.57 15.55 -28.32
CA GLN A 77 25.20 16.01 -28.54
C GLN A 77 24.19 14.95 -28.09
N ARG A 78 23.49 15.27 -27.00
CA ARG A 78 22.29 14.53 -26.58
C ARG A 78 21.45 14.31 -27.84
N PRO A 79 21.06 13.05 -28.17
CA PRO A 79 19.94 12.87 -29.06
C PRO A 79 18.80 13.67 -28.45
N THR A 80 18.31 14.64 -29.22
CA THR A 80 17.24 15.56 -28.84
C THR A 80 16.15 14.78 -28.12
N GLN A 81 15.79 15.20 -26.92
CA GLN A 81 14.57 14.75 -26.26
C GLN A 81 13.44 14.87 -27.27
N ARG A 82 12.92 13.74 -27.78
CA ARG A 82 11.68 13.75 -28.54
C ARG A 82 10.57 14.04 -27.53
N SER A 83 10.26 15.33 -27.35
CA SER A 83 8.93 15.73 -26.91
C SER A 83 7.91 14.97 -27.76
N ALA A 84 6.81 14.53 -27.16
CA ALA A 84 5.74 13.85 -27.89
C ALA A 84 5.19 14.80 -28.97
N MET A 85 5.77 14.73 -30.17
CA MET A 85 5.32 15.43 -31.35
C MET A 85 3.86 15.05 -31.60
N SER A 86 3.02 16.02 -31.95
CA SER A 86 1.66 15.71 -32.40
C SER A 86 1.75 14.73 -33.57
N PRO A 87 0.91 13.68 -33.64
CA PRO A 87 0.98 12.71 -34.74
C PRO A 87 0.69 13.34 -36.11
N LEU A 88 0.13 14.55 -36.12
CA LEU A 88 -0.12 15.35 -37.32
C LEU A 88 1.03 16.30 -37.68
N GLU A 89 1.99 16.53 -36.79
CA GLU A 89 3.10 17.48 -36.98
C GLU A 89 3.87 17.26 -38.29
N PRO A 90 4.18 16.02 -38.72
CA PRO A 90 4.84 15.78 -40.01
C PRO A 90 3.98 16.13 -41.24
N TYR A 91 2.67 16.24 -41.06
CA TYR A 91 1.68 16.39 -42.13
C TYR A 91 1.13 17.82 -42.26
N LEU A 92 1.51 18.70 -41.34
CA LEU A 92 1.08 20.10 -41.34
C LEU A 92 1.48 20.79 -42.65
N GLN A 93 0.56 21.57 -43.19
CA GLN A 93 0.76 22.37 -44.38
C GLN A 93 0.43 23.82 -44.09
N ASP A 94 1.19 24.71 -44.71
CA ASP A 94 0.86 26.11 -44.83
C ASP A 94 0.10 26.31 -46.15
N ILE A 95 -1.20 26.61 -46.06
CA ILE A 95 -2.05 26.89 -47.21
C ILE A 95 -2.82 28.18 -47.00
N ASP A 96 -3.24 28.80 -48.10
CA ASP A 96 -4.02 30.02 -48.07
C ASP A 96 -5.33 29.85 -47.28
N GLY A 97 -5.46 30.62 -46.19
CA GLY A 97 -6.63 30.61 -45.30
C GLY A 97 -7.93 31.11 -45.94
N THR A 98 -7.87 31.67 -47.15
CA THR A 98 -9.06 32.12 -47.90
C THR A 98 -9.81 30.99 -48.62
N LEU A 99 -9.20 29.80 -48.72
CA LEU A 99 -9.83 28.62 -49.32
C LEU A 99 -11.04 28.16 -48.49
N ARG A 100 -12.20 28.04 -49.15
CA ARG A 100 -13.43 27.59 -48.50
C ARG A 100 -13.57 26.07 -48.52
N PRO A 101 -14.00 25.43 -47.42
CA PRO A 101 -14.36 24.01 -47.41
C PRO A 101 -15.56 23.71 -48.33
N ASP A 102 -15.60 22.49 -48.85
CA ASP A 102 -16.73 21.90 -49.57
C ASP A 102 -17.81 21.39 -48.59
N ALA A 103 -18.86 20.75 -49.10
CA ALA A 103 -19.94 20.19 -48.28
C ALA A 103 -19.47 19.11 -47.28
N ASP A 104 -18.35 18.45 -47.58
CA ASP A 104 -17.73 17.45 -46.70
C ASP A 104 -16.80 18.10 -45.66
N GLY A 105 -16.61 19.43 -45.70
CA GLY A 105 -15.69 20.15 -44.83
C GLY A 105 -14.23 20.03 -45.28
N LEU A 106 -13.96 19.77 -46.56
CA LEU A 106 -12.61 19.66 -47.12
C LEU A 106 -12.31 20.80 -48.09
N LYS A 107 -11.09 21.30 -48.07
CA LYS A 107 -10.62 22.32 -49.03
C LYS A 107 -9.95 21.63 -50.21
N GLU A 108 -10.17 22.12 -51.42
CA GLU A 108 -9.47 21.64 -52.61
C GLU A 108 -8.55 22.72 -53.17
N TYR A 109 -7.28 22.38 -53.36
CA TYR A 109 -6.30 23.27 -53.99
C TYR A 109 -5.30 22.47 -54.82
N LYS A 110 -5.12 22.86 -56.08
CA LYS A 110 -4.20 22.20 -57.05
C LYS A 110 -4.44 20.67 -57.13
N GLY A 111 -5.70 20.24 -57.14
CA GLY A 111 -6.09 18.82 -57.21
C GLY A 111 -5.76 18.00 -55.96
N ARG A 112 -5.47 18.66 -54.83
CA ARG A 112 -5.23 18.03 -53.52
C ARG A 112 -6.31 18.46 -52.55
N LYS A 113 -6.72 17.53 -51.69
CA LYS A 113 -7.67 17.80 -50.61
C LYS A 113 -6.95 18.09 -49.29
N PHE A 114 -7.48 19.03 -48.53
CA PHE A 114 -6.96 19.49 -47.26
C PHE A 114 -8.07 19.52 -46.21
N ALA A 115 -7.70 19.25 -44.95
CA ALA A 115 -8.61 19.27 -43.81
C ALA A 115 -8.06 20.22 -42.74
N ASP A 116 -8.92 21.11 -42.24
CA ASP A 116 -8.61 21.93 -41.07
C ASP A 116 -8.83 21.12 -39.80
N ILE A 117 -7.90 21.25 -38.86
CA ILE A 117 -7.83 20.41 -37.67
C ILE A 117 -8.50 21.09 -36.49
N ALA A 118 -9.29 20.30 -35.75
CA ALA A 118 -9.84 20.67 -34.44
C ALA A 118 -8.88 20.29 -33.30
N ASN A 119 -8.91 21.09 -32.23
CA ASN A 119 -8.41 20.72 -30.92
C ASN A 119 -9.30 19.62 -30.29
N ASP A 120 -8.84 19.03 -29.18
CA ASP A 120 -9.59 17.99 -28.45
C ASP A 120 -10.95 18.49 -27.91
N ASP A 121 -11.13 19.80 -27.74
CA ASP A 121 -12.39 20.43 -27.33
C ASP A 121 -13.33 20.77 -28.52
N GLY A 122 -12.94 20.43 -29.75
CA GLY A 122 -13.70 20.69 -30.97
C GLY A 122 -13.50 22.10 -31.56
N SER A 123 -12.71 22.97 -30.91
CA SER A 123 -12.37 24.29 -31.45
C SER A 123 -11.34 24.22 -32.58
N ALA A 124 -11.25 25.24 -33.43
CA ALA A 124 -10.26 25.26 -34.50
C ALA A 124 -8.81 25.33 -33.94
N ALA A 125 -7.96 24.40 -34.35
CA ALA A 125 -6.55 24.37 -33.96
C ALA A 125 -5.67 25.33 -34.79
N GLY A 126 -6.21 25.91 -35.88
CA GLY A 126 -5.44 26.71 -36.83
C GLY A 126 -4.39 25.90 -37.61
N GLN A 127 -4.56 24.58 -37.67
CA GLN A 127 -3.67 23.65 -38.36
C GLN A 127 -4.40 23.02 -39.55
N THR A 128 -3.69 22.81 -40.66
CA THR A 128 -4.25 22.18 -41.86
C THR A 128 -3.33 21.09 -42.37
N VAL A 129 -3.90 19.98 -42.85
CA VAL A 129 -3.13 18.83 -43.39
C VAL A 129 -3.65 18.39 -44.75
N ILE A 130 -2.79 17.78 -45.57
CA ILE A 130 -3.24 17.13 -46.81
C ILE A 130 -3.90 15.81 -46.44
N VAL A 131 -5.03 15.50 -47.06
CA VAL A 131 -5.75 14.24 -46.84
C VAL A 131 -5.93 13.44 -48.13
N ALA A 132 -6.05 12.13 -47.98
CA ALA A 132 -6.60 11.22 -48.99
C ALA A 132 -7.49 10.18 -48.33
N TYR A 133 -8.54 9.77 -49.04
CA TYR A 133 -9.45 8.74 -48.55
C TYR A 133 -8.75 7.38 -48.60
N HIS A 134 -8.83 6.62 -47.50
CA HIS A 134 -8.20 5.30 -47.39
C HIS A 134 -9.25 4.20 -47.37
N ASP A 135 -9.35 3.44 -48.46
CA ASP A 135 -10.43 2.49 -48.71
C ASP A 135 -10.56 1.39 -47.65
N LEU A 136 -9.47 0.97 -47.02
CA LEU A 136 -9.51 -0.05 -45.97
C LEU A 136 -10.03 0.50 -44.64
N ILE A 137 -9.69 1.74 -44.29
CA ILE A 137 -10.08 2.35 -43.00
C ILE A 137 -11.47 3.00 -43.11
N LYS A 138 -11.93 3.28 -44.35
CA LYS A 138 -13.16 4.02 -44.65
C LYS A 138 -13.17 5.41 -44.00
N ALA A 139 -12.00 6.06 -43.99
CA ALA A 139 -11.81 7.41 -43.47
C ALA A 139 -10.76 8.18 -44.28
N TRP A 140 -10.79 9.51 -44.15
CA TRP A 140 -9.72 10.37 -44.64
C TRP A 140 -8.49 10.20 -43.75
N ARG A 141 -7.31 10.08 -44.33
CA ARG A 141 -6.04 10.01 -43.60
C ARG A 141 -5.14 11.17 -44.00
N ALA A 142 -4.38 11.68 -43.04
CA ALA A 142 -3.32 12.63 -43.32
C ALA A 142 -2.27 11.99 -44.26
N ARG A 143 -1.71 12.77 -45.18
CA ARG A 143 -0.70 12.30 -46.14
C ARG A 143 0.38 13.31 -46.36
N LEU A 144 1.58 12.85 -46.65
CA LEU A 144 2.65 13.73 -47.09
C LEU A 144 2.42 14.16 -48.56
N PRO A 145 2.91 15.34 -48.96
CA PRO A 145 2.83 15.80 -50.36
C PRO A 145 3.40 14.81 -51.38
N SER A 146 4.42 14.05 -50.99
CA SER A 146 5.12 13.04 -51.81
C SER A 146 4.44 11.67 -51.82
N GLU A 147 3.45 11.44 -50.96
CA GLU A 147 2.83 10.13 -50.81
C GLU A 147 1.67 9.92 -51.78
N ARG A 148 1.65 8.76 -52.43
CA ARG A 148 0.51 8.28 -53.20
C ARG A 148 -0.53 7.60 -52.31
N THR A 149 -0.09 6.84 -51.31
CA THR A 149 -0.94 6.19 -50.30
C THR A 149 -0.75 6.91 -48.97
N PRO A 150 -1.84 7.34 -48.30
CA PRO A 150 -1.70 8.15 -47.09
C PRO A 150 -1.16 7.30 -45.92
N SER A 151 -0.04 7.73 -45.32
CA SER A 151 0.59 7.05 -44.17
C SER A 151 0.15 7.58 -42.81
N GLY A 152 -0.43 8.79 -42.78
CA GLY A 152 -0.76 9.49 -41.55
C GLY A 152 -2.01 8.97 -40.85
N PRO A 153 -2.36 9.54 -39.70
CA PRO A 153 -3.51 9.10 -38.93
C PRO A 153 -4.85 9.36 -39.61
N PRO A 154 -5.88 8.54 -39.32
CA PRO A 154 -7.24 8.78 -39.77
C PRO A 154 -7.81 10.02 -39.10
N LEU A 155 -8.63 10.73 -39.85
CA LEU A 155 -9.31 11.96 -39.46
C LEU A 155 -10.81 11.77 -39.63
N TYR A 156 -11.54 12.32 -38.67
CA TYR A 156 -12.99 12.25 -38.57
C TYR A 156 -13.56 13.65 -38.45
N ARG A 157 -14.58 13.93 -39.27
CA ARG A 157 -15.28 15.20 -39.23
C ARG A 157 -15.94 15.40 -37.86
N VAL A 158 -15.75 16.57 -37.27
CA VAL A 158 -16.45 16.99 -36.06
C VAL A 158 -17.87 17.39 -36.46
N ALA A 159 -18.86 16.80 -35.80
CA ALA A 159 -20.28 16.97 -36.15
C ALA A 159 -20.66 18.46 -36.23
N ASP A 160 -21.43 18.81 -37.26
CA ASP A 160 -21.93 20.17 -37.52
C ASP A 160 -20.84 21.25 -37.69
N THR A 161 -19.60 20.85 -38.03
CA THR A 161 -18.49 21.76 -38.34
C THR A 161 -17.75 21.36 -39.61
N ASP A 162 -16.88 22.24 -40.10
CA ASP A 162 -15.93 21.97 -41.19
C ASP A 162 -14.56 21.50 -40.69
N LEU A 163 -14.46 21.17 -39.40
CA LEU A 163 -13.22 20.76 -38.76
C LEU A 163 -13.11 19.23 -38.66
N TRP A 164 -11.86 18.77 -38.65
CA TRP A 164 -11.51 17.36 -38.59
C TRP A 164 -10.67 17.07 -37.34
N SER A 165 -10.91 15.94 -36.70
CA SER A 165 -10.18 15.52 -35.50
C SER A 165 -9.63 14.11 -35.63
N LEU A 166 -8.67 13.78 -34.77
CA LEU A 166 -8.18 12.40 -34.61
C LEU A 166 -9.18 11.50 -33.86
N ASN A 167 -10.24 12.08 -33.29
CA ASN A 167 -11.17 11.38 -32.41
C ASN A 167 -12.33 10.81 -33.22
N LYS A 168 -12.35 9.48 -33.38
CA LYS A 168 -13.47 8.78 -34.02
C LYS A 168 -14.74 8.93 -33.20
N PRO A 169 -15.85 9.44 -33.77
CA PRO A 169 -17.15 9.50 -33.10
C PRO A 169 -17.53 8.14 -32.54
N ILE A 170 -17.84 8.12 -31.23
CA ILE A 170 -18.18 6.91 -30.48
C ILE A 170 -19.68 6.69 -30.54
N GLU A 171 -20.10 5.54 -31.07
CA GLU A 171 -21.48 5.10 -30.98
C GLU A 171 -21.64 4.22 -29.74
N GLU A 172 -22.60 4.56 -28.87
CA GLU A 172 -22.88 3.84 -27.63
C GLU A 172 -24.24 3.14 -27.71
N TYR A 173 -24.39 2.01 -27.04
CA TYR A 173 -25.72 1.47 -26.74
C TYR A 173 -26.35 2.26 -25.59
N PRO A 174 -27.58 2.76 -25.76
CA PRO A 174 -28.30 3.43 -24.68
C PRO A 174 -28.50 2.50 -23.45
N PRO A 175 -28.04 2.90 -22.25
CA PRO A 175 -28.04 2.02 -21.08
C PRO A 175 -29.46 1.75 -20.52
N ASP A 176 -30.41 2.62 -20.84
CA ASP A 176 -31.84 2.50 -20.53
C ASP A 176 -32.55 1.41 -21.34
N ARG A 177 -31.92 0.89 -22.40
CA ARG A 177 -32.50 -0.11 -23.30
C ARG A 177 -31.64 -1.35 -23.48
N TYR A 178 -30.33 -1.24 -23.25
CA TYR A 178 -29.38 -2.31 -23.51
C TYR A 178 -28.52 -2.63 -22.31
N SER A 179 -28.18 -3.92 -22.15
CA SER A 179 -27.41 -4.45 -21.04
C SER A 179 -26.51 -5.60 -21.49
N LEU A 180 -25.44 -5.85 -20.73
CA LEU A 180 -24.61 -7.05 -20.89
C LEU A 180 -25.17 -8.26 -20.13
N TYR A 181 -26.14 -8.04 -19.25
CA TYR A 181 -26.69 -9.09 -18.41
C TYR A 181 -27.85 -9.80 -19.08
N GLU A 182 -27.77 -11.13 -19.10
CA GLU A 182 -28.93 -11.99 -19.26
C GLU A 182 -29.69 -11.97 -17.92
N LEU A 183 -30.71 -11.13 -17.80
CA LEU A 183 -31.54 -10.91 -16.62
C LEU A 183 -32.26 -12.19 -16.15
N ALA A 184 -32.39 -13.19 -17.03
CA ALA A 184 -32.85 -14.53 -16.67
C ALA A 184 -31.82 -15.34 -15.85
N LYS A 185 -30.55 -14.93 -15.82
CA LYS A 185 -29.43 -15.55 -15.07
C LYS A 185 -28.60 -14.48 -14.35
N PRO A 186 -29.15 -13.80 -13.34
CA PRO A 186 -28.51 -12.65 -12.69
C PRO A 186 -27.23 -12.97 -11.91
N ARG A 187 -26.83 -14.24 -11.81
CA ARG A 187 -25.63 -14.69 -11.07
C ARG A 187 -24.38 -14.86 -11.94
N SER A 188 -24.49 -14.80 -13.26
CA SER A 188 -23.32 -14.89 -14.15
C SER A 188 -22.83 -13.50 -14.53
N GLU A 189 -21.61 -13.16 -14.14
CA GLU A 189 -20.95 -11.96 -14.65
C GLU A 189 -20.77 -12.07 -16.16
N PRO A 190 -21.01 -10.98 -16.93
CA PRO A 190 -20.78 -10.98 -18.36
C PRO A 190 -19.29 -11.12 -18.64
N VAL A 191 -18.92 -12.14 -19.41
CA VAL A 191 -17.55 -12.42 -19.84
C VAL A 191 -17.46 -12.12 -21.34
N PRO A 192 -16.43 -11.40 -21.82
CA PRO A 192 -16.26 -11.18 -23.24
C PRO A 192 -15.82 -12.48 -23.95
N ASN A 193 -16.04 -12.55 -25.26
CA ASN A 193 -15.49 -13.64 -26.07
C ASN A 193 -13.96 -13.56 -26.21
N GLU A 194 -13.36 -14.52 -26.91
CA GLU A 194 -11.90 -14.61 -27.11
C GLU A 194 -11.27 -13.37 -27.76
N GLN A 195 -12.05 -12.58 -28.51
CA GLN A 195 -11.60 -11.33 -29.12
C GLN A 195 -11.91 -10.08 -28.28
N GLY A 196 -12.51 -10.25 -27.09
CA GLY A 196 -12.81 -9.15 -26.18
C GLY A 196 -14.17 -8.48 -26.38
N TYR A 197 -15.05 -9.06 -27.19
CA TYR A 197 -16.40 -8.53 -27.42
C TYR A 197 -17.40 -9.04 -26.40
N TYR A 198 -18.20 -8.15 -25.83
CA TYR A 198 -19.35 -8.50 -25.01
C TYR A 198 -20.60 -8.62 -25.88
N ALA A 199 -21.40 -9.66 -25.67
CA ALA A 199 -22.74 -9.73 -26.24
C ALA A 199 -23.65 -8.71 -25.55
N VAL A 200 -24.45 -8.00 -26.35
CA VAL A 200 -25.40 -7.00 -25.87
C VAL A 200 -26.81 -7.55 -26.00
N HIS A 201 -27.64 -7.30 -24.99
CA HIS A 201 -29.03 -7.72 -24.93
C HIS A 201 -29.93 -6.49 -24.79
N GLU A 202 -31.07 -6.51 -25.47
CA GLU A 202 -32.13 -5.52 -25.28
C GLU A 202 -33.00 -5.93 -24.10
N TRP A 203 -33.35 -4.97 -23.26
CA TRP A 203 -34.24 -5.18 -22.12
C TRP A 203 -35.34 -4.13 -22.10
N ALA A 204 -36.44 -4.45 -21.42
CA ALA A 204 -37.53 -3.53 -21.15
C ALA A 204 -38.08 -3.80 -19.74
N GLU A 205 -38.72 -2.80 -19.17
CA GLU A 205 -39.42 -2.94 -17.89
C GLU A 205 -40.81 -3.52 -18.12
N ASN A 206 -41.09 -4.67 -17.49
CA ASN A 206 -42.39 -5.30 -17.46
C ASN A 206 -43.06 -4.96 -16.11
N PRO A 207 -44.31 -4.45 -16.09
CA PRO A 207 -45.02 -4.09 -14.87
C PRO A 207 -45.17 -5.22 -13.82
N TYR A 208 -45.13 -6.49 -14.24
CA TYR A 208 -45.36 -7.65 -13.37
C TYR A 208 -44.09 -8.44 -13.03
N GLU A 209 -43.08 -8.39 -13.90
CA GLU A 209 -41.86 -9.21 -13.80
C GLU A 209 -40.59 -8.39 -13.59
N GLY A 210 -40.70 -7.05 -13.60
CA GLY A 210 -39.55 -6.15 -13.52
C GLY A 210 -38.78 -6.09 -14.84
N GLN A 211 -37.46 -5.89 -14.77
CA GLN A 211 -36.62 -5.83 -15.97
C GLN A 211 -36.49 -7.21 -16.61
N VAL A 212 -36.86 -7.32 -17.90
CA VAL A 212 -36.76 -8.56 -18.67
C VAL A 212 -36.02 -8.32 -19.98
N ASN A 213 -35.17 -9.26 -20.39
CA ASN A 213 -34.57 -9.19 -21.73
C ASN A 213 -35.67 -9.45 -22.78
N THR A 214 -35.81 -8.53 -23.73
CA THR A 214 -36.75 -8.67 -24.86
C THR A 214 -36.07 -9.33 -26.05
N ARG A 215 -34.77 -9.09 -26.25
CA ARG A 215 -33.96 -9.69 -27.33
C ARG A 215 -32.55 -9.96 -26.85
N LEU A 216 -32.03 -11.15 -27.12
CA LEU A 216 -30.67 -11.52 -26.78
C LEU A 216 -29.73 -11.35 -28.00
N ASN A 217 -28.45 -11.05 -27.74
CA ASN A 217 -27.40 -10.98 -28.76
C ASN A 217 -27.72 -10.02 -29.91
N VAL A 218 -28.25 -8.83 -29.59
CA VAL A 218 -28.61 -7.80 -30.57
C VAL A 218 -27.40 -7.11 -31.21
N GLY A 219 -26.21 -7.37 -30.67
CA GLY A 219 -24.95 -6.91 -31.21
C GLY A 219 -23.81 -7.11 -30.22
N PHE A 220 -22.69 -6.44 -30.50
CA PHE A 220 -21.46 -6.57 -29.71
C PHE A 220 -20.97 -5.20 -29.23
N ALA A 221 -20.35 -5.19 -28.07
CA ALA A 221 -19.76 -3.98 -27.51
C ALA A 221 -18.39 -4.23 -26.87
N PHE A 222 -17.59 -3.17 -26.82
CA PHE A 222 -16.50 -3.06 -25.87
C PHE A 222 -16.96 -2.30 -24.63
N LYS A 223 -16.38 -2.62 -23.47
CA LYS A 223 -16.61 -1.86 -22.24
C LYS A 223 -15.78 -0.57 -22.26
N GLY A 224 -16.45 0.56 -22.18
CA GLY A 224 -15.87 1.89 -22.09
C GLY A 224 -15.68 2.37 -20.65
N LYS A 225 -15.25 3.63 -20.48
CA LYS A 225 -15.20 4.29 -19.17
C LYS A 225 -16.58 4.27 -18.50
N TYR A 226 -16.59 4.12 -17.18
CA TYR A 226 -17.83 4.06 -16.37
C TYR A 226 -18.82 2.96 -16.79
N GLY A 227 -18.34 1.91 -17.47
CA GLY A 227 -19.19 0.79 -17.89
C GLY A 227 -20.05 1.06 -19.12
N ARG A 228 -19.83 2.17 -19.84
CA ARG A 228 -20.52 2.47 -21.11
C ARG A 228 -20.30 1.36 -22.14
N LEU A 229 -21.34 1.05 -22.92
CA LEU A 229 -21.30 -0.01 -23.92
C LEU A 229 -21.02 0.59 -25.30
N ILE A 230 -19.76 0.50 -25.73
CA ILE A 230 -19.32 1.07 -27.01
C ILE A 230 -19.61 0.08 -28.12
N LYS A 231 -20.44 0.46 -29.10
CA LYS A 231 -20.81 -0.43 -30.21
C LYS A 231 -19.57 -0.88 -30.96
N ALA A 232 -19.53 -2.17 -31.26
CA ALA A 232 -18.45 -2.78 -31.99
C ALA A 232 -19.00 -3.76 -33.03
N ASP A 233 -18.37 -3.78 -34.20
CA ASP A 233 -18.70 -4.69 -35.29
C ASP A 233 -17.51 -5.63 -35.54
N PRO A 234 -17.56 -6.88 -35.07
CA PRO A 234 -16.52 -7.87 -35.30
C PRO A 234 -16.28 -8.16 -36.79
N SER A 235 -17.31 -8.01 -37.64
CA SER A 235 -17.18 -8.28 -39.07
C SER A 235 -16.35 -7.21 -39.77
N ALA A 236 -16.53 -5.94 -39.41
CA ALA A 236 -15.72 -4.84 -39.94
C ALA A 236 -14.24 -4.90 -39.50
N ALA A 237 -13.92 -5.61 -38.41
CA ALA A 237 -12.56 -5.79 -37.91
C ALA A 237 -11.77 -6.88 -38.66
N ARG A 238 -12.41 -7.64 -39.56
CA ARG A 238 -11.80 -8.77 -40.26
C ARG A 238 -12.21 -8.81 -41.74
N ALA A 239 -11.24 -8.91 -42.64
CA ALA A 239 -11.52 -8.97 -44.08
C ALA A 239 -12.21 -10.29 -44.48
N ASP A 240 -11.65 -11.43 -44.07
CA ASP A 240 -12.17 -12.77 -44.36
C ASP A 240 -12.05 -13.67 -43.12
N ALA A 241 -13.16 -14.28 -42.74
CA ALA A 241 -13.24 -15.21 -41.62
C ALA A 241 -12.50 -16.54 -41.89
N ALA A 242 -12.26 -16.89 -43.16
CA ALA A 242 -11.54 -18.10 -43.56
C ALA A 242 -10.01 -17.95 -43.49
N LEU A 243 -9.48 -16.73 -43.55
CA LEU A 243 -8.04 -16.48 -43.47
C LEU A 243 -7.56 -16.40 -42.01
N PRO A 244 -6.34 -16.89 -41.68
CA PRO A 244 -5.74 -16.71 -40.37
C PRO A 244 -5.70 -15.23 -39.95
N LEU A 245 -6.02 -14.97 -38.69
CA LEU A 245 -6.01 -13.62 -38.16
C LEU A 245 -4.56 -13.09 -38.03
N LYS A 246 -4.26 -12.02 -38.76
CA LYS A 246 -2.99 -11.29 -38.65
C LYS A 246 -2.82 -10.71 -37.25
N LEU A 247 -1.62 -10.83 -36.67
CA LEU A 247 -1.34 -10.47 -35.28
C LEU A 247 -2.32 -11.12 -34.27
N ALA A 248 -2.59 -12.44 -34.40
CA ALA A 248 -3.53 -13.16 -33.53
C ALA A 248 -3.24 -13.05 -32.01
N HIS A 249 -2.02 -12.69 -31.61
CA HIS A 249 -1.63 -12.45 -30.21
C HIS A 249 -2.19 -11.13 -29.63
N TRP A 250 -2.74 -10.26 -30.47
CA TRP A 250 -3.56 -9.11 -30.09
C TRP A 250 -5.03 -9.43 -30.32
N THR A 251 -5.86 -9.29 -29.30
CA THR A 251 -7.32 -9.34 -29.45
C THR A 251 -7.87 -7.97 -29.84
N ASP A 252 -9.06 -7.92 -30.44
CA ASP A 252 -9.68 -6.64 -30.78
C ASP A 252 -10.00 -5.79 -29.54
N GLY A 253 -10.39 -6.43 -28.43
CA GLY A 253 -10.60 -5.78 -27.14
C GLY A 253 -9.32 -5.18 -26.56
N GLU A 254 -8.15 -5.79 -26.79
CA GLU A 254 -6.87 -5.20 -26.39
C GLU A 254 -6.44 -4.05 -27.31
N LEU A 255 -6.69 -4.15 -28.61
CA LEU A 255 -6.45 -3.05 -29.54
C LEU A 255 -7.37 -1.86 -29.25
N TRP A 256 -8.62 -2.13 -28.87
CA TRP A 256 -9.49 -1.15 -28.26
C TRP A 256 -8.84 -0.58 -27.00
N ASP A 257 -8.47 -1.43 -26.03
CA ASP A 257 -7.96 -1.00 -24.72
C ASP A 257 -6.68 -0.15 -24.79
N VAL A 258 -5.79 -0.48 -25.72
CA VAL A 258 -4.48 0.17 -25.85
C VAL A 258 -4.52 1.35 -26.82
N TYR A 259 -5.25 1.25 -27.93
CA TYR A 259 -5.18 2.21 -29.03
C TYR A 259 -6.53 2.86 -29.39
N SER A 260 -7.63 2.47 -28.73
CA SER A 260 -8.99 2.89 -29.05
C SER A 260 -9.44 2.53 -30.48
N LEU A 261 -8.86 1.49 -31.07
CA LEU A 261 -9.18 1.07 -32.44
C LEU A 261 -10.42 0.18 -32.48
N ARG A 262 -11.22 0.32 -33.54
CA ARG A 262 -12.43 -0.50 -33.76
C ARG A 262 -12.80 -0.65 -35.23
N GLY A 263 -13.41 -1.79 -35.57
CA GLY A 263 -13.88 -2.09 -36.92
C GLY A 263 -12.76 -2.01 -37.95
N ALA A 264 -12.99 -1.30 -39.05
CA ALA A 264 -12.05 -1.15 -40.17
C ALA A 264 -10.64 -0.68 -39.78
N GLU A 265 -10.50 0.13 -38.72
CA GLU A 265 -9.19 0.57 -38.21
C GLU A 265 -8.37 -0.59 -37.64
N THR A 266 -9.03 -1.55 -36.99
CA THR A 266 -8.39 -2.74 -36.44
C THR A 266 -7.81 -3.61 -37.55
N LEU A 267 -8.55 -3.77 -38.65
CA LEU A 267 -8.08 -4.51 -39.82
C LEU A 267 -6.86 -3.84 -40.49
N ALA A 268 -6.91 -2.53 -40.68
CA ALA A 268 -5.80 -1.77 -41.23
C ALA A 268 -4.57 -1.80 -40.33
N PHE A 269 -4.77 -1.63 -39.01
CA PHE A 269 -3.73 -1.73 -38.02
C PHE A 269 -3.02 -3.08 -38.10
N ARG A 270 -3.76 -4.19 -38.09
CA ARG A 270 -3.17 -5.54 -38.18
C ARG A 270 -2.36 -5.73 -39.46
N THR A 271 -2.89 -5.23 -40.58
CA THR A 271 -2.25 -5.36 -41.90
C THR A 271 -0.93 -4.60 -41.96
N GLU A 272 -0.93 -3.34 -41.54
CA GLU A 272 0.28 -2.50 -41.55
C GLU A 272 1.29 -2.97 -40.51
N ALA A 273 0.82 -3.30 -39.30
CA ALA A 273 1.66 -3.70 -38.19
C ALA A 273 2.42 -5.00 -38.46
N GLU A 274 1.76 -5.97 -39.10
CA GLU A 274 2.42 -7.20 -39.54
C GLU A 274 3.46 -6.93 -40.63
N ALA A 275 3.17 -6.01 -41.56
CA ALA A 275 4.10 -5.66 -42.64
C ALA A 275 5.39 -4.97 -42.13
N ILE A 276 5.27 -4.12 -41.10
CA ILE A 276 6.41 -3.39 -40.53
C ILE A 276 7.05 -4.08 -39.32
N GLY A 277 6.43 -5.15 -38.80
CA GLY A 277 6.89 -5.88 -37.62
C GLY A 277 6.72 -5.10 -36.30
N GLY A 278 5.78 -4.16 -36.22
CA GLY A 278 5.62 -3.27 -35.07
C GLY A 278 4.38 -2.38 -35.12
N ARG A 279 4.24 -1.47 -34.16
CA ARG A 279 3.11 -0.53 -34.10
C ARG A 279 3.15 0.44 -35.30
N PRO A 280 2.06 0.63 -36.06
CA PRO A 280 1.98 1.65 -37.10
C PRO A 280 2.14 3.05 -36.51
N GLY A 281 2.89 3.93 -37.17
CA GLY A 281 3.20 5.27 -36.66
C GLY A 281 1.97 6.14 -36.35
N TRP A 282 0.86 5.88 -37.05
CA TRP A 282 -0.40 6.59 -36.85
C TRP A 282 -1.23 6.12 -35.64
N ALA A 283 -0.99 4.91 -35.13
CA ALA A 283 -1.83 4.32 -34.09
C ALA A 283 -1.41 4.85 -32.71
N ARG A 284 -2.19 5.78 -32.15
CA ARG A 284 -1.88 6.42 -30.86
C ARG A 284 -2.29 5.53 -29.68
N ARG A 285 -1.36 5.31 -28.74
CA ARG A 285 -1.70 4.68 -27.45
C ARG A 285 -2.57 5.64 -26.62
N ARG A 286 -3.56 5.10 -25.91
CA ARG A 286 -4.28 5.84 -24.88
C ARG A 286 -3.32 6.26 -23.77
N ASP A 287 -3.62 7.41 -23.17
CA ASP A 287 -2.92 7.81 -21.94
C ASP A 287 -3.41 6.96 -20.75
N ILE A 288 -2.61 5.96 -20.41
CA ILE A 288 -2.84 5.09 -19.26
C ILE A 288 -2.03 5.62 -18.08
N LYS A 289 -2.72 5.88 -16.96
CA LYS A 289 -2.09 6.32 -15.70
C LYS A 289 -1.14 5.26 -15.15
N SER A 290 -1.59 4.00 -15.11
CA SER A 290 -0.80 2.87 -14.61
C SER A 290 0.43 2.58 -15.48
N HIS A 291 1.62 2.82 -14.92
CA HIS A 291 2.89 2.51 -15.57
C HIS A 291 3.07 1.02 -15.79
N TYR A 292 2.68 0.20 -14.80
CA TYR A 292 2.72 -1.26 -14.88
C TYR A 292 1.91 -1.80 -16.07
N LYS A 293 0.66 -1.36 -16.22
CA LYS A 293 -0.19 -1.75 -17.35
C LYS A 293 0.44 -1.32 -18.68
N PHE A 294 0.94 -0.10 -18.76
CA PHE A 294 1.61 0.39 -19.98
C PHE A 294 2.78 -0.51 -20.39
N LEU A 295 3.62 -0.92 -19.43
CA LEU A 295 4.77 -1.79 -19.69
C LEU A 295 4.33 -3.18 -20.16
N LEU A 296 3.34 -3.80 -19.50
CA LEU A 296 2.77 -5.08 -19.93
C LEU A 296 2.21 -5.03 -21.36
N ASP A 297 1.44 -4.00 -21.67
CA ASP A 297 0.86 -3.80 -23.01
C ASP A 297 1.94 -3.50 -24.06
N SER A 298 3.14 -3.09 -23.65
CA SER A 298 4.28 -2.87 -24.55
C SER A 298 5.03 -4.17 -24.83
N MET A 299 5.15 -5.06 -23.83
CA MET A 299 5.82 -6.36 -23.96
C MET A 299 5.17 -7.30 -24.98
N LYS A 300 3.91 -7.08 -25.36
CA LYS A 300 3.27 -7.84 -26.45
C LYS A 300 3.97 -7.68 -27.80
N TRP A 301 4.66 -6.56 -28.02
CA TRP A 301 5.45 -6.37 -29.24
C TRP A 301 6.77 -7.14 -29.21
N SER A 302 7.48 -7.12 -28.09
CA SER A 302 8.79 -7.78 -27.95
C SER A 302 8.68 -9.27 -27.61
N HIS A 303 7.54 -9.71 -27.06
CA HIS A 303 7.27 -11.08 -26.62
C HIS A 303 5.86 -11.57 -27.04
N PRO A 304 5.52 -11.58 -28.34
CA PRO A 304 4.19 -11.95 -28.83
C PRO A 304 3.78 -13.39 -28.50
N GLN A 305 4.75 -14.27 -28.24
CA GLN A 305 4.56 -15.67 -27.86
C GLN A 305 4.23 -15.87 -26.38
N LYS A 306 4.44 -14.84 -25.53
CA LYS A 306 4.19 -14.93 -24.09
C LYS A 306 2.76 -14.52 -23.78
N THR A 307 2.11 -15.27 -22.92
CA THR A 307 0.85 -14.87 -22.29
C THR A 307 1.06 -13.62 -21.43
N ARG A 308 -0.04 -12.95 -21.08
CA ARG A 308 -0.01 -11.79 -20.19
C ARG A 308 0.59 -12.11 -18.83
N SER A 309 0.31 -13.30 -18.29
CA SER A 309 0.87 -13.78 -17.02
C SER A 309 2.38 -13.97 -17.13
N GLU A 310 2.88 -14.60 -18.19
CA GLU A 310 4.32 -14.76 -18.41
C GLU A 310 5.05 -13.42 -18.62
N CYS A 311 4.39 -12.43 -19.24
CA CYS A 311 4.94 -11.07 -19.33
C CYS A 311 5.00 -10.38 -17.96
N ALA A 312 3.96 -10.56 -17.12
CA ALA A 312 3.97 -10.07 -15.75
C ALA A 312 5.09 -10.68 -14.92
N GLU A 313 5.28 -12.00 -15.02
CA GLU A 313 6.40 -12.68 -14.37
C GLU A 313 7.75 -12.17 -14.88
N LEU A 314 7.91 -12.00 -16.19
CA LEU A 314 9.14 -11.44 -16.76
C LEU A 314 9.40 -10.01 -16.28
N LEU A 315 8.40 -9.13 -16.27
CA LEU A 315 8.54 -7.75 -15.78
C LEU A 315 8.89 -7.73 -14.28
N ARG A 316 8.28 -8.61 -13.49
CA ARG A 316 8.55 -8.77 -12.06
C ARG A 316 10.02 -9.11 -11.78
N THR A 317 10.68 -9.84 -12.68
CA THR A 317 12.12 -10.17 -12.54
C THR A 317 13.06 -8.97 -12.53
N TYR A 318 12.60 -7.79 -12.97
CA TYR A 318 13.40 -6.58 -12.95
C TYR A 318 13.33 -5.83 -11.63
N ASN A 319 12.45 -6.19 -10.70
CA ASN A 319 12.33 -5.55 -9.39
C ASN A 319 12.29 -4.00 -9.47
N LEU A 320 11.45 -3.47 -10.36
CA LEU A 320 11.41 -2.04 -10.69
C LEU A 320 10.56 -1.25 -9.69
N SER A 321 11.15 -0.19 -9.13
CA SER A 321 10.40 0.83 -8.39
C SER A 321 9.40 1.56 -9.30
N THR A 322 8.43 2.26 -8.72
CA THR A 322 7.45 3.06 -9.48
C THR A 322 8.15 4.12 -10.34
N ALA A 323 9.20 4.75 -9.82
CA ALA A 323 10.00 5.72 -10.56
C ALA A 323 10.73 5.08 -11.75
N GLN A 324 11.26 3.87 -11.58
CA GLN A 324 11.92 3.13 -12.65
C GLN A 324 10.93 2.65 -13.72
N GLN A 325 9.73 2.21 -13.32
CA GLN A 325 8.66 1.89 -14.27
C GLN A 325 8.27 3.12 -15.11
N LYS A 326 8.17 4.30 -14.48
CA LYS A 326 7.93 5.56 -15.19
C LYS A 326 9.04 5.86 -16.20
N ARG A 327 10.30 5.72 -15.81
CA ARG A 327 11.48 5.91 -16.67
C ARG A 327 11.49 4.94 -17.84
N LEU A 328 11.03 3.72 -17.65
CA LEU A 328 11.02 2.67 -18.68
C LEU A 328 10.00 2.91 -19.79
N ARG A 329 8.90 3.62 -19.52
CA ARG A 329 7.81 3.85 -20.50
C ARG A 329 8.28 4.29 -21.89
N PRO A 330 9.07 5.37 -22.06
CA PRO A 330 9.51 5.81 -23.39
C PRO A 330 10.45 4.83 -24.10
N ASP A 331 11.19 4.02 -23.35
CA ASP A 331 12.20 3.12 -23.91
C ASP A 331 11.60 1.74 -24.29
N MET A 332 10.44 1.40 -23.74
CA MET A 332 9.86 0.06 -23.81
C MET A 332 9.32 -0.34 -25.19
N GLU A 333 9.09 0.62 -26.09
CA GLU A 333 8.57 0.31 -27.43
C GLU A 333 9.52 -0.59 -28.24
N ASN A 334 10.82 -0.57 -27.93
CA ASN A 334 11.85 -1.41 -28.56
C ASN A 334 12.33 -2.57 -27.65
N GLY A 335 11.57 -2.91 -26.60
CA GLY A 335 11.96 -3.88 -25.59
C GLY A 335 12.73 -3.27 -24.41
N PHE A 336 13.37 -4.11 -23.60
CA PHE A 336 14.07 -3.67 -22.40
C PHE A 336 15.42 -3.00 -22.75
N PRO A 337 15.67 -1.76 -22.30
CA PRO A 337 16.92 -1.06 -22.54
C PRO A 337 18.06 -1.59 -21.66
N ALA A 338 19.31 -1.32 -22.04
CA ALA A 338 20.50 -1.81 -21.34
C ALA A 338 20.53 -1.45 -19.84
N TRP A 339 20.03 -0.28 -19.46
CA TRP A 339 19.99 0.12 -18.05
C TRP A 339 19.05 -0.77 -17.22
N ALA A 340 17.96 -1.27 -17.82
CA ALA A 340 17.01 -2.14 -17.15
C ALA A 340 17.64 -3.52 -16.90
N GLU A 341 18.39 -4.05 -17.86
CA GLU A 341 19.14 -5.31 -17.72
C GLU A 341 20.26 -5.21 -16.67
N GLN A 342 20.94 -4.06 -16.62
CA GLN A 342 21.92 -3.76 -15.55
C GLN A 342 21.23 -3.72 -14.17
N HIS A 343 20.08 -3.05 -14.05
CA HIS A 343 19.31 -3.00 -12.81
C HIS A 343 18.82 -4.39 -12.37
N LYS A 344 18.33 -5.21 -13.30
CA LYS A 344 17.97 -6.60 -13.03
C LYS A 344 19.15 -7.42 -12.49
N SER A 345 20.33 -7.24 -13.09
CA SER A 345 21.54 -7.91 -12.63
C SER A 345 21.95 -7.45 -11.22
N LEU A 346 21.86 -6.13 -10.95
CA LEU A 346 22.11 -5.55 -9.64
C LEU A 346 21.15 -6.10 -8.57
N THR A 347 19.85 -6.11 -8.83
CA THR A 347 18.83 -6.58 -7.87
C THR A 347 18.95 -8.06 -7.51
N ARG A 348 19.55 -8.86 -8.41
CA ARG A 348 19.83 -10.29 -8.18
C ARG A 348 21.13 -10.54 -7.43
N ASN A 349 22.05 -9.57 -7.38
CA ASN A 349 23.30 -9.73 -6.67
C ASN A 349 23.08 -9.63 -5.15
N VAL A 350 23.05 -10.78 -4.46
CA VAL A 350 22.85 -10.85 -3.00
C VAL A 350 23.99 -10.21 -2.19
N GLN A 351 25.17 -10.04 -2.79
CA GLN A 351 26.33 -9.45 -2.11
C GLN A 351 26.40 -7.92 -2.24
N ASP A 352 25.57 -7.32 -3.10
CA ASP A 352 25.58 -5.87 -3.31
C ASP A 352 24.45 -5.21 -2.51
N ALA A 353 24.81 -4.50 -1.45
CA ALA A 353 23.84 -3.76 -0.64
C ALA A 353 23.10 -2.66 -1.42
N LYS A 354 23.69 -2.13 -2.50
CA LYS A 354 23.06 -1.10 -3.33
C LYS A 354 21.83 -1.58 -4.07
N ARG A 355 21.63 -2.91 -4.14
CA ARG A 355 20.46 -3.54 -4.74
C ARG A 355 19.12 -3.05 -4.15
N PHE A 356 19.14 -2.50 -2.94
CA PHE A 356 17.96 -1.99 -2.26
C PHE A 356 17.73 -0.48 -2.38
N GLU A 357 18.68 0.31 -2.91
CA GLU A 357 18.59 1.79 -2.92
C GLU A 357 17.26 2.29 -3.51
N GLN A 358 16.89 1.80 -4.69
CA GLN A 358 15.70 2.27 -5.41
C GLN A 358 14.38 1.83 -4.78
N ILE A 359 14.32 0.63 -4.19
CA ILE A 359 13.12 0.17 -3.47
C ILE A 359 13.00 0.84 -2.11
N ALA A 360 14.13 1.18 -1.45
CA ALA A 360 14.15 1.89 -0.17
C ALA A 360 13.63 3.33 -0.30
N GLU A 361 14.00 4.04 -1.37
CA GLU A 361 13.47 5.38 -1.69
C GLU A 361 11.95 5.40 -1.84
N GLU A 362 11.37 4.28 -2.32
CA GLU A 362 9.92 4.15 -2.48
C GLU A 362 9.23 3.64 -1.21
N LEU A 363 9.60 2.44 -0.74
CA LEU A 363 8.87 1.74 0.31
C LEU A 363 9.18 2.26 1.71
N GLY A 364 10.36 2.86 1.94
CA GLY A 364 10.74 3.42 3.24
C GLY A 364 9.77 4.51 3.72
N PRO A 365 9.55 5.58 2.93
CA PRO A 365 8.55 6.61 3.25
C PRO A 365 7.12 6.05 3.34
N ILE A 366 6.77 5.07 2.50
CA ILE A 366 5.44 4.45 2.51
C ILE A 366 5.18 3.72 3.83
N SER A 367 6.09 2.86 4.30
CA SER A 367 5.93 2.18 5.59
C SER A 367 5.74 3.15 6.75
N LEU A 368 6.50 4.25 6.77
CA LEU A 368 6.34 5.29 7.78
C LEU A 368 4.98 5.97 7.71
N ARG A 369 4.51 6.31 6.51
CA ARG A 369 3.17 6.88 6.31
C ARG A 369 2.07 5.91 6.71
N LEU A 370 2.20 4.62 6.44
CA LEU A 370 1.22 3.62 6.85
C LEU A 370 0.99 3.60 8.37
N ARG A 371 2.04 3.75 9.19
CA ARG A 371 1.88 3.85 10.65
C ARG A 371 1.22 5.17 11.09
N GLN A 372 1.51 6.26 10.39
CA GLN A 372 1.09 7.61 10.80
C GLN A 372 -0.33 7.96 10.30
N GLU A 373 -0.63 7.59 9.07
CA GLU A 373 -1.84 7.96 8.33
C GLU A 373 -2.85 6.80 8.25
N GLY A 374 -2.41 5.56 8.41
CA GLY A 374 -3.24 4.36 8.31
C GLY A 374 -3.42 3.87 6.87
N GLU A 375 -4.59 3.30 6.55
CA GLU A 375 -4.91 2.66 5.26
C GLU A 375 -5.10 3.64 4.07
N SER A 376 -4.67 4.90 4.18
CA SER A 376 -4.79 5.87 3.09
C SER A 376 -3.55 5.86 2.17
N ILE A 377 -3.30 4.76 1.46
CA ILE A 377 -2.45 4.82 0.26
C ILE A 377 -3.37 5.00 -0.95
N GLU A 378 -3.50 6.25 -1.37
CA GLU A 378 -3.95 6.57 -2.72
C GLU A 378 -2.86 6.16 -3.72
N GLY A 379 -3.16 5.20 -4.59
CA GLY A 379 -2.32 4.91 -5.74
C GLY A 379 -2.84 3.74 -6.57
N ASP A 380 -2.93 3.94 -7.89
CA ASP A 380 -3.22 2.91 -8.92
C ASP A 380 -2.08 1.86 -9.06
N LEU A 381 -1.34 1.57 -7.98
CA LEU A 381 -0.22 0.64 -7.99
C LEU A 381 -0.71 -0.75 -7.63
N PRO A 382 -0.31 -1.79 -8.39
CA PRO A 382 -0.61 -3.16 -8.01
C PRO A 382 0.05 -3.51 -6.67
N PRO A 383 -0.47 -4.51 -5.93
CA PRO A 383 0.14 -5.02 -4.70
C PRO A 383 1.64 -5.25 -4.86
N VAL A 384 2.41 -5.00 -3.81
CA VAL A 384 3.89 -5.05 -3.83
C VAL A 384 4.39 -6.42 -4.32
N GLN A 385 3.66 -7.49 -4.00
CA GLN A 385 3.97 -8.87 -4.39
C GLN A 385 3.84 -9.12 -5.91
N GLN A 386 3.07 -8.29 -6.62
CA GLN A 386 2.94 -8.32 -8.08
C GLN A 386 4.02 -7.49 -8.78
N ARG A 387 4.80 -6.71 -8.02
CA ARG A 387 5.80 -5.78 -8.57
C ARG A 387 7.24 -6.27 -8.41
N TYR A 388 7.49 -7.06 -7.37
CA TYR A 388 8.82 -7.54 -7.02
C TYR A 388 8.86 -9.07 -6.96
N GLU A 389 10.00 -9.66 -7.28
CA GLU A 389 10.27 -11.07 -7.01
C GLU A 389 10.19 -11.32 -5.49
N ALA A 390 9.65 -12.48 -5.09
CA ALA A 390 9.38 -12.80 -3.70
C ALA A 390 10.67 -12.77 -2.84
N ASP A 391 11.75 -13.40 -3.32
CA ASP A 391 13.02 -13.47 -2.59
C ASP A 391 13.68 -12.09 -2.47
N PHE A 392 13.57 -11.25 -3.51
CA PHE A 392 14.08 -9.89 -3.48
C PHE A 392 13.32 -9.03 -2.46
N LEU A 393 11.98 -9.09 -2.49
CA LEU A 393 11.13 -8.38 -1.54
C LEU A 393 11.39 -8.85 -0.10
N GLN A 394 11.49 -10.15 0.13
CA GLN A 394 11.78 -10.71 1.44
C GLN A 394 13.14 -10.21 1.97
N SER A 395 14.18 -10.26 1.14
CA SER A 395 15.52 -9.76 1.51
C SER A 395 15.50 -8.25 1.78
N TYR A 396 14.70 -7.48 1.03
CA TYR A 396 14.52 -6.04 1.27
C TYR A 396 13.81 -5.78 2.60
N LEU A 397 12.76 -6.54 2.92
CA LEU A 397 12.02 -6.39 4.17
C LEU A 397 12.94 -6.65 5.37
N GLU A 398 13.78 -7.68 5.31
CA GLU A 398 14.82 -7.95 6.31
C GLU A 398 15.83 -6.80 6.41
N HIS A 399 16.32 -6.29 5.27
CA HIS A 399 17.19 -5.11 5.23
C HIS A 399 16.54 -3.86 5.83
N ALA A 400 15.22 -3.69 5.66
CA ALA A 400 14.43 -2.60 6.22
C ALA A 400 14.09 -2.78 7.71
N GLY A 401 14.54 -3.87 8.33
CA GLY A 401 14.40 -4.17 9.76
C GLY A 401 13.14 -4.96 10.13
N TYR A 402 12.43 -5.54 9.15
CA TYR A 402 11.32 -6.45 9.42
C TYR A 402 11.80 -7.85 9.77
N MET A 403 11.08 -8.48 10.68
CA MET A 403 11.23 -9.88 11.05
C MET A 403 9.90 -10.61 10.86
N ARG A 404 9.92 -11.94 10.78
CA ARG A 404 8.72 -12.78 10.70
C ARG A 404 8.53 -13.58 11.97
N ASN A 405 7.29 -13.61 12.47
CA ASN A 405 6.96 -14.42 13.63
C ASN A 405 6.43 -15.81 13.22
N LYS A 406 6.10 -16.65 14.21
CA LYS A 406 5.57 -18.01 13.98
C LYS A 406 4.23 -18.06 13.23
N HIS A 407 3.56 -16.92 13.08
CA HIS A 407 2.30 -16.77 12.36
C HIS A 407 2.49 -16.11 10.99
N ASP A 408 3.75 -15.95 10.55
CA ASP A 408 4.11 -15.35 9.27
C ASP A 408 3.68 -13.88 9.13
N TYR A 409 3.51 -13.17 10.25
CA TYR A 409 3.35 -11.72 10.26
C TYR A 409 4.71 -11.02 10.29
N LEU A 410 4.82 -9.93 9.53
CA LEU A 410 5.92 -8.97 9.65
C LEU A 410 5.79 -8.21 10.97
N TYR A 411 6.89 -8.10 11.69
CA TYR A 411 6.98 -7.31 12.90
C TYR A 411 8.30 -6.55 12.97
N ARG A 412 8.35 -5.56 13.86
CA ARG A 412 9.55 -4.81 14.21
C ARG A 412 9.71 -4.72 15.72
N THR A 413 10.94 -4.57 16.18
CA THR A 413 11.27 -4.36 17.61
C THR A 413 11.80 -2.96 17.90
N ASP A 414 11.99 -2.15 16.86
CA ASP A 414 12.51 -0.79 16.94
C ASP A 414 11.42 0.29 16.83
N ILE A 415 10.14 -0.11 16.80
CA ILE A 415 9.02 0.82 16.96
C ILE A 415 9.06 1.32 18.41
N PRO A 416 9.28 2.63 18.65
CA PRO A 416 9.66 3.10 19.98
C PRO A 416 8.49 3.07 20.96
N ALA A 417 7.27 3.30 20.50
CA ALA A 417 6.10 3.34 21.37
C ALA A 417 4.83 2.90 20.67
N MET A 418 3.84 2.50 21.47
CA MET A 418 2.45 2.29 21.05
C MET A 418 1.52 2.93 22.07
N PHE A 419 0.33 3.35 21.63
CA PHE A 419 -0.68 3.94 22.52
C PHE A 419 -1.80 2.96 22.82
N ARG A 420 -2.30 2.98 24.05
CA ARG A 420 -3.39 2.12 24.48
C ARG A 420 -4.34 2.86 25.40
N ALA A 421 -5.62 2.87 25.04
CA ALA A 421 -6.69 3.15 25.99
C ALA A 421 -6.93 1.91 26.85
N ASP A 422 -7.03 2.10 28.16
CA ASP A 422 -7.37 1.04 29.08
C ASP A 422 -8.19 1.60 30.26
N LEU A 423 -9.01 0.76 30.87
CA LEU A 423 -9.83 1.18 32.01
C LEU A 423 -9.10 0.97 33.33
N ARG A 424 -8.07 0.12 33.38
CA ARG A 424 -7.23 -0.07 34.58
C ARG A 424 -6.55 1.22 34.99
N THR A 425 -6.55 1.51 36.30
CA THR A 425 -5.98 2.75 36.84
C THR A 425 -4.45 2.69 36.77
N PRO A 426 -3.75 3.84 36.71
CA PRO A 426 -2.29 3.84 36.77
C PRO A 426 -1.76 3.25 38.09
N PHE A 427 -2.54 3.35 39.17
CA PHE A 427 -2.17 2.80 40.48
C PHE A 427 -2.28 1.28 40.51
N GLU A 428 -3.32 0.70 39.90
CA GLU A 428 -3.47 -0.73 39.72
C GLU A 428 -2.27 -1.31 38.95
N LEU A 429 -1.88 -0.67 37.84
CA LEU A 429 -0.73 -1.11 37.04
C LEU A 429 0.60 -0.99 37.80
N ALA A 430 0.78 0.09 38.57
CA ALA A 430 1.98 0.30 39.38
C ALA A 430 2.08 -0.68 40.56
N ARG A 431 0.97 -0.90 41.29
CA ARG A 431 0.88 -1.82 42.42
C ARG A 431 1.20 -3.25 42.01
N ASP A 432 0.67 -3.69 40.88
CA ASP A 432 0.89 -5.04 40.34
C ASP A 432 2.21 -5.16 39.56
N LYS A 433 2.88 -4.02 39.34
CA LYS A 433 4.13 -3.85 38.59
C LYS A 433 4.02 -4.29 37.12
N ARG A 434 2.81 -4.44 36.60
CA ARG A 434 2.55 -4.94 35.24
C ARG A 434 1.13 -4.68 34.74
N LEU A 435 0.98 -4.80 33.42
CA LEU A 435 -0.28 -4.91 32.69
C LEU A 435 -0.46 -6.35 32.22
N VAL A 436 -1.47 -7.06 32.74
CA VAL A 436 -1.76 -8.44 32.32
C VAL A 436 -2.71 -8.52 31.13
N LYS A 437 -2.76 -9.68 30.46
CA LYS A 437 -3.66 -9.91 29.31
C LYS A 437 -5.11 -9.83 29.76
N LEU A 438 -5.96 -9.11 29.04
CA LEU A 438 -7.41 -9.21 29.21
C LEU A 438 -8.04 -10.27 28.31
N ARG A 439 -9.25 -10.71 28.64
CA ARG A 439 -10.08 -11.56 27.75
C ARG A 439 -10.38 -10.82 26.45
N GLY A 440 -10.27 -11.53 25.32
CA GLY A 440 -10.75 -11.05 24.01
C GLY A 440 -9.67 -10.77 22.96
N ASN A 441 -8.38 -10.66 23.34
CA ASN A 441 -7.33 -10.47 22.32
C ASN A 441 -6.91 -11.83 21.73
N PRO A 442 -7.18 -12.09 20.43
CA PRO A 442 -6.70 -13.31 19.77
C PRO A 442 -5.17 -13.32 19.76
N SER A 443 -4.56 -14.49 19.90
CA SER A 443 -3.08 -14.65 19.98
C SER A 443 -2.51 -15.26 18.71
N ASP A 444 -3.10 -14.90 17.58
CA ASP A 444 -2.85 -15.45 16.26
C ASP A 444 -1.96 -14.57 15.37
N SER A 445 -1.58 -13.38 15.84
CA SER A 445 -0.74 -12.47 15.06
C SER A 445 0.60 -12.13 15.68
N THR A 446 0.87 -12.50 16.94
CA THR A 446 2.16 -12.27 17.63
C THR A 446 2.77 -13.58 18.13
N THR A 447 4.09 -13.64 18.35
CA THR A 447 4.75 -14.84 18.89
C THR A 447 4.21 -15.24 20.27
N ARG A 448 3.94 -14.25 21.13
CA ARG A 448 3.32 -14.44 22.45
C ARG A 448 1.87 -13.95 22.44
N HIS A 449 1.36 -13.48 23.57
CA HIS A 449 0.00 -12.97 23.64
C HIS A 449 -0.10 -11.62 22.94
N ALA A 450 -1.07 -11.49 22.03
CA ALA A 450 -1.27 -10.23 21.38
C ALA A 450 -1.98 -9.24 22.31
N LEU A 451 -1.48 -8.00 22.34
CA LEU A 451 -2.13 -6.86 22.95
C LEU A 451 -2.41 -5.82 21.86
N SER A 452 -3.69 -5.61 21.56
CA SER A 452 -4.11 -4.54 20.65
C SER A 452 -3.68 -3.17 21.19
N SER A 453 -3.14 -2.33 20.32
CA SER A 453 -2.69 -0.96 20.59
C SER A 453 -2.69 -0.19 19.27
N THR A 454 -2.52 1.13 19.33
CA THR A 454 -2.56 1.99 18.14
C THR A 454 -1.27 2.77 17.93
N PHE A 455 -0.98 3.06 16.66
CA PHE A 455 0.14 3.91 16.25
C PHE A 455 -0.12 5.41 16.43
N SER A 456 -1.37 5.82 16.68
CA SER A 456 -1.81 7.21 16.75
C SER A 456 -2.35 7.55 18.14
N LEU A 457 -1.79 8.58 18.79
CA LEU A 457 -2.31 9.09 20.06
C LEU A 457 -3.77 9.55 19.91
N GLY A 458 -4.09 10.18 18.77
CA GLY A 458 -5.43 10.67 18.47
C GLY A 458 -6.49 9.57 18.36
N ASN A 459 -6.13 8.40 17.84
CA ASN A 459 -7.02 7.22 17.81
C ASN A 459 -7.12 6.62 19.21
N GLY A 460 -6.02 6.61 19.97
CA GLY A 460 -6.00 6.23 21.38
C GLY A 460 -7.12 6.89 22.20
N ILE A 461 -7.34 8.19 21.97
CA ILE A 461 -8.41 8.96 22.61
C ILE A 461 -9.80 8.47 22.21
N GLN A 462 -9.99 8.08 20.95
CA GLN A 462 -11.29 7.56 20.50
C GLN A 462 -11.62 6.29 21.29
N TYR A 463 -10.66 5.40 21.51
CA TYR A 463 -10.83 4.16 22.30
C TYR A 463 -11.16 4.38 23.78
N LEU A 464 -10.90 5.56 24.35
CA LEU A 464 -11.35 5.88 25.71
C LEU A 464 -12.89 5.91 25.83
N ARG A 465 -13.60 6.12 24.71
CA ARG A 465 -15.07 6.20 24.66
C ARG A 465 -15.72 4.88 24.30
N PHE A 466 -14.97 3.87 23.88
CA PHE A 466 -15.54 2.60 23.44
C PHE A 466 -15.93 1.74 24.65
N ASP A 467 -17.22 1.46 24.78
CA ASP A 467 -17.77 0.57 25.80
C ASP A 467 -17.57 -0.93 25.45
N TYR A 468 -17.11 -1.21 24.23
CA TYR A 468 -16.87 -2.58 23.70
C TYR A 468 -15.84 -3.39 24.53
N TYR A 469 -14.99 -2.70 25.31
CA TYR A 469 -14.00 -3.31 26.19
C TYR A 469 -14.31 -3.07 27.68
N SER A 470 -15.58 -3.02 28.07
CA SER A 470 -16.00 -2.92 29.48
C SER A 470 -15.57 -4.12 30.34
N ASN A 471 -14.91 -5.14 29.77
CA ASN A 471 -14.34 -6.29 30.47
C ASN A 471 -13.65 -5.91 31.80
N PRO A 472 -12.72 -4.93 31.89
CA PRO A 472 -12.10 -4.55 33.15
C PRO A 472 -13.06 -3.94 34.18
N ARG A 473 -14.18 -3.33 33.77
CA ARG A 473 -15.20 -2.80 34.71
C ARG A 473 -15.93 -3.89 35.47
N HIS A 474 -15.84 -5.15 35.01
CA HIS A 474 -16.40 -6.29 35.72
C HIS A 474 -15.47 -6.83 36.82
N TYR A 475 -14.28 -6.26 37.00
CA TYR A 475 -13.30 -6.70 38.00
C TYR A 475 -12.85 -5.51 38.83
N ASN A 476 -12.57 -5.68 40.13
CA ASN A 476 -12.01 -4.58 40.93
C ASN A 476 -10.51 -4.40 40.70
N SER A 477 -9.83 -5.46 40.28
CA SER A 477 -8.41 -5.52 39.99
C SER A 477 -8.15 -6.51 38.85
N GLN A 478 -7.09 -6.30 38.08
CA GLN A 478 -6.59 -7.22 37.07
C GLN A 478 -6.09 -8.56 37.64
N ALA A 479 -5.90 -8.63 38.96
CA ALA A 479 -5.67 -9.89 39.68
C ALA A 479 -6.95 -10.72 39.84
N ASN A 480 -8.14 -10.11 39.84
CA ASN A 480 -9.38 -10.86 40.03
C ASN A 480 -9.64 -11.78 38.83
N ARG A 481 -9.78 -13.06 39.14
CA ARG A 481 -9.99 -14.11 38.16
C ARG A 481 -11.43 -14.22 37.70
N TYR A 482 -12.35 -13.90 38.58
CA TYR A 482 -13.79 -13.94 38.33
C TYR A 482 -14.36 -12.51 38.43
N PRO A 483 -15.38 -12.17 37.64
CA PRO A 483 -16.00 -10.86 37.74
C PRO A 483 -16.76 -10.71 39.06
N GLY A 484 -16.86 -9.49 39.56
CA GLY A 484 -17.65 -9.16 40.75
C GLY A 484 -19.15 -9.26 40.50
N HIS A 485 -19.94 -9.39 41.56
CA HIS A 485 -21.40 -9.42 41.47
C HIS A 485 -21.99 -8.00 41.46
N PHE A 486 -23.11 -7.84 40.73
CA PHE A 486 -23.82 -6.56 40.60
C PHE A 486 -24.73 -6.27 41.79
N SER A 487 -25.25 -7.32 42.43
CA SER A 487 -26.08 -7.28 43.63
C SER A 487 -25.78 -8.49 44.52
N ASP A 488 -26.13 -8.41 45.82
CA ASP A 488 -25.94 -9.52 46.76
C ASP A 488 -26.82 -10.75 46.41
N SER A 489 -27.76 -10.59 45.48
CA SER A 489 -28.64 -11.65 44.96
C SER A 489 -28.07 -12.35 43.73
N ASP A 490 -27.04 -11.78 43.10
CA ASP A 490 -26.41 -12.32 41.90
C ASP A 490 -25.22 -13.21 42.27
N SER A 491 -25.25 -14.49 41.92
CA SER A 491 -24.04 -15.31 41.93
C SER A 491 -23.10 -14.86 40.81
N SER A 492 -21.78 -14.82 41.07
CA SER A 492 -20.74 -14.58 40.05
C SER A 492 -20.78 -15.66 38.96
N SER A 493 -21.69 -15.52 37.99
CA SER A 493 -21.91 -16.46 36.87
C SER A 493 -20.96 -16.21 35.68
N GLY A 494 -20.07 -15.22 35.81
CA GLY A 494 -19.16 -14.85 34.74
C GLY A 494 -17.99 -15.80 34.54
N ASN A 495 -17.57 -15.94 33.29
CA ASN A 495 -16.43 -16.78 32.92
C ASN A 495 -15.10 -16.24 33.46
N ARG A 496 -14.20 -17.18 33.78
CA ARG A 496 -12.84 -16.92 34.26
C ARG A 496 -12.04 -16.03 33.30
N HIS A 497 -11.22 -15.14 33.87
CA HIS A 497 -10.19 -14.40 33.18
C HIS A 497 -9.00 -15.31 32.81
N SER A 498 -8.61 -15.30 31.53
CA SER A 498 -7.58 -16.14 30.90
C SER A 498 -7.86 -17.65 30.83
N SER A 499 -7.74 -18.22 29.63
CA SER A 499 -7.77 -19.67 29.35
C SER A 499 -6.41 -20.21 28.87
N GLY A 500 -5.35 -19.39 28.92
CA GLY A 500 -4.00 -19.82 28.50
C GLY A 500 -3.35 -20.76 29.52
N GLU A 501 -2.39 -21.57 29.07
CA GLU A 501 -1.59 -22.46 29.94
C GLU A 501 -0.91 -21.64 31.04
N GLU A 502 -1.30 -21.89 32.29
CA GLU A 502 -1.00 -21.04 33.45
C GLU A 502 0.37 -21.26 34.06
N SER A 503 1.12 -22.28 33.60
CA SER A 503 2.42 -22.62 34.17
C SER A 503 3.44 -21.49 34.05
N ASP A 504 3.18 -20.50 33.20
CA ASP A 504 4.14 -19.47 32.80
C ASP A 504 3.87 -18.07 33.37
N THR A 505 2.84 -17.88 34.22
CA THR A 505 2.56 -16.58 34.84
C THR A 505 3.01 -16.56 36.31
N SER A 506 4.07 -15.81 36.60
CA SER A 506 4.53 -15.54 37.98
C SER A 506 3.62 -14.56 38.77
N PHE A 507 2.40 -14.34 38.29
CA PHE A 507 1.46 -13.35 38.84
C PHE A 507 0.37 -14.09 39.59
N GLU A 508 0.24 -13.79 40.88
CA GLU A 508 -0.75 -14.43 41.74
C GLU A 508 -2.14 -13.89 41.37
N MET A 509 -2.97 -14.76 40.82
CA MET A 509 -4.35 -14.45 40.49
C MET A 509 -5.24 -14.68 41.71
N ASP A 510 -6.09 -13.71 41.99
CA ASP A 510 -7.11 -13.80 43.03
C ASP A 510 -8.28 -14.67 42.54
N ASN A 511 -8.42 -15.85 43.14
CA ASN A 511 -9.48 -16.81 42.84
C ASN A 511 -10.78 -16.55 43.60
N SER A 512 -10.85 -15.47 44.38
CA SER A 512 -12.07 -15.07 45.09
C SER A 512 -13.22 -14.94 44.12
N ARG A 513 -14.36 -15.50 44.54
CA ARG A 513 -15.66 -15.34 43.89
C ARG A 513 -16.53 -14.48 44.78
N ASP A 514 -17.57 -13.92 44.20
CA ASP A 514 -18.64 -13.24 44.94
C ASP A 514 -18.14 -12.06 45.79
N TYR A 515 -17.34 -11.17 45.18
CA TYR A 515 -17.01 -9.86 45.74
C TYR A 515 -17.84 -8.73 45.08
N PRO A 516 -18.16 -7.64 45.81
CA PRO A 516 -18.99 -6.56 45.27
C PRO A 516 -18.24 -5.79 44.19
N LEU A 517 -18.92 -5.50 43.08
CA LEU A 517 -18.30 -4.75 41.98
C LEU A 517 -18.23 -3.24 42.27
N LEU A 518 -17.04 -2.76 42.63
CA LEU A 518 -16.79 -1.36 43.02
C LEU A 518 -16.67 -0.43 41.82
N ARG A 519 -16.12 -0.92 40.69
CA ARG A 519 -15.82 -0.10 39.49
C ARG A 519 -17.02 0.22 38.61
N ARG A 520 -18.24 -0.17 39.01
CA ARG A 520 -19.46 -0.04 38.19
C ARG A 520 -19.79 1.39 37.76
N LYS A 521 -19.36 2.39 38.54
CA LYS A 521 -19.60 3.81 38.25
C LYS A 521 -18.43 4.46 37.50
N GLN A 522 -17.34 3.74 37.23
CA GLN A 522 -16.19 4.30 36.54
C GLN A 522 -16.55 4.67 35.09
N THR A 523 -16.59 5.96 34.81
CA THR A 523 -16.92 6.52 33.49
C THR A 523 -15.69 6.89 32.66
N HIS A 524 -14.51 7.01 33.29
CA HIS A 524 -13.29 7.48 32.65
C HIS A 524 -12.33 6.32 32.35
N GLY A 525 -11.71 6.35 31.18
CA GLY A 525 -10.56 5.52 30.83
C GLY A 525 -9.26 6.31 30.87
N PHE A 526 -8.15 5.58 30.82
CA PHE A 526 -6.80 6.12 30.83
C PHE A 526 -6.10 5.84 29.51
N LEU A 527 -5.35 6.82 29.04
CA LEU A 527 -4.51 6.67 27.85
C LEU A 527 -3.06 6.46 28.29
N TYR A 528 -2.45 5.40 27.77
CA TYR A 528 -1.08 5.02 28.09
C TYR A 528 -0.20 5.08 26.85
N VAL A 529 1.04 5.53 27.02
CA VAL A 529 2.16 5.26 26.10
C VAL A 529 2.90 4.03 26.64
N ILE A 530 3.11 3.03 25.79
CA ILE A 530 3.84 1.81 26.11
C ILE A 530 5.21 1.86 25.41
N ASP A 531 6.29 1.67 26.16
CA ASP A 531 7.64 1.51 25.62
C ASP A 531 7.81 0.13 24.98
N THR A 532 7.78 0.12 23.65
CA THR A 532 7.84 -1.08 22.82
C THR A 532 9.22 -1.37 22.25
N ARG A 533 10.25 -0.61 22.64
CA ARG A 533 11.64 -0.92 22.25
C ARG A 533 12.02 -2.32 22.73
N GLY A 534 12.52 -3.14 21.81
CA GLY A 534 12.89 -4.54 22.04
C GLY A 534 11.69 -5.49 22.15
N ILE A 535 10.47 -5.05 21.86
CA ILE A 535 9.25 -5.87 21.90
C ILE A 535 8.72 -6.02 20.47
N GLU A 536 8.31 -7.23 20.10
CA GLU A 536 7.65 -7.47 18.82
C GLU A 536 6.37 -6.63 18.71
N VAL A 537 6.33 -5.74 17.72
CA VAL A 537 5.16 -4.97 17.32
C VAL A 537 4.78 -5.34 15.89
N VAL A 538 3.54 -5.80 15.73
CA VAL A 538 2.97 -6.26 14.45
C VAL A 538 2.04 -5.16 13.91
N PRO A 539 2.48 -4.35 12.93
CA PRO A 539 1.65 -3.36 12.27
C PRO A 539 0.64 -4.01 11.32
N ARG A 540 -0.66 -3.75 11.50
CA ARG A 540 -1.73 -4.33 10.64
C ARG A 540 -1.58 -3.90 9.19
N VAL A 541 -1.61 -2.59 8.96
CA VAL A 541 -1.66 -2.03 7.59
C VAL A 541 -0.38 -2.29 6.80
N GLU A 542 0.78 -2.31 7.46
CA GLU A 542 2.01 -2.71 6.77
C GLU A 542 1.99 -4.18 6.37
N ASN A 543 1.40 -5.07 7.17
CA ASN A 543 1.23 -6.47 6.78
C ASN A 543 0.23 -6.62 5.63
N LEU A 544 -0.86 -5.83 5.63
CA LEU A 544 -1.83 -5.82 4.54
C LEU A 544 -1.12 -5.45 3.22
N TYR A 545 -0.27 -4.43 3.25
CA TYR A 545 0.42 -3.92 2.05
C TYR A 545 1.64 -4.76 1.64
N LEU A 546 2.55 -5.07 2.58
CA LEU A 546 3.85 -5.68 2.30
C LEU A 546 3.82 -7.22 2.34
N ASN A 547 2.87 -7.81 3.06
CA ASN A 547 2.85 -9.25 3.35
C ASN A 547 1.56 -9.95 2.92
N ASN A 548 0.55 -9.22 2.44
CA ASN A 548 -0.78 -9.75 2.14
C ASN A 548 -1.38 -10.57 3.30
N ARG A 549 -1.16 -10.07 4.53
CA ARG A 549 -1.69 -10.63 5.78
C ARG A 549 -2.51 -9.58 6.48
N ASP A 550 -3.62 -9.99 7.08
CA ASP A 550 -4.48 -9.08 7.82
C ASP A 550 -5.04 -9.78 9.07
N PHE A 551 -5.34 -8.98 10.08
CA PHE A 551 -6.05 -9.39 11.28
C PHE A 551 -7.16 -8.39 11.58
N ASP A 552 -8.20 -8.82 12.29
CA ASP A 552 -9.31 -7.93 12.66
C ASP A 552 -8.80 -6.74 13.50
N GLY A 553 -9.06 -5.53 13.00
CA GLY A 553 -8.62 -4.27 13.58
C GLY A 553 -8.83 -3.08 12.64
N ASP A 554 -8.56 -1.86 13.14
CA ASP A 554 -8.71 -0.65 12.34
C ASP A 554 -7.43 -0.18 11.62
N SER A 555 -7.51 0.99 10.98
CA SER A 555 -6.45 1.55 10.14
C SER A 555 -5.17 1.96 10.89
N HIS A 556 -5.21 2.10 12.20
CA HIS A 556 -4.04 2.46 13.01
C HIS A 556 -3.69 1.38 14.03
N GLU A 557 -4.30 0.21 13.92
CA GLU A 557 -4.11 -0.87 14.86
C GLU A 557 -2.78 -1.61 14.62
N GLY A 558 -2.13 -1.95 15.72
CA GLY A 558 -1.01 -2.86 15.79
C GLY A 558 -1.17 -3.79 16.99
N ARG A 559 -0.43 -4.91 16.97
CA ARG A 559 -0.41 -5.84 18.10
C ARG A 559 0.98 -5.88 18.72
N ILE A 560 1.04 -5.67 20.03
CA ILE A 560 2.26 -5.81 20.83
C ILE A 560 2.32 -7.25 21.34
N SER A 561 3.46 -7.90 21.16
CA SER A 561 3.75 -9.23 21.70
C SER A 561 4.01 -9.13 23.21
N MET A 562 2.97 -9.42 23.99
CA MET A 562 3.03 -9.34 25.43
C MET A 562 3.59 -10.65 26.03
N PRO A 563 4.56 -10.56 26.95
CA PRO A 563 5.01 -11.70 27.75
C PRO A 563 3.85 -12.39 28.48
N THR A 564 3.97 -13.70 28.75
CA THR A 564 3.00 -14.45 29.57
C THR A 564 2.71 -13.76 30.90
N ARG A 565 3.76 -13.25 31.53
CA ARG A 565 3.67 -12.49 32.79
C ARG A 565 3.04 -11.10 32.68
N GLY A 566 2.79 -10.55 31.48
CA GLY A 566 2.34 -9.17 31.27
C GLY A 566 3.45 -8.17 30.88
N ILE A 567 3.06 -6.97 30.46
CA ILE A 567 3.98 -5.84 30.19
C ILE A 567 4.38 -5.20 31.52
N SER A 568 5.67 -5.01 31.77
CA SER A 568 6.18 -4.38 33.01
C SER A 568 5.67 -2.94 33.17
N ALA A 569 5.30 -2.55 34.39
CA ALA A 569 4.84 -1.18 34.70
C ALA A 569 5.90 -0.11 34.39
N GLU A 570 7.18 -0.47 34.39
CA GLU A 570 8.28 0.42 34.01
C GLU A 570 8.15 0.95 32.57
N ARG A 571 7.46 0.20 31.71
CA ARG A 571 7.22 0.52 30.29
C ARG A 571 5.91 1.26 30.07
N ILE A 572 5.14 1.54 31.11
CA ILE A 572 3.79 2.08 30.99
C ILE A 572 3.77 3.50 31.53
N TRP A 573 3.34 4.43 30.69
CA TRP A 573 3.38 5.86 30.96
C TRP A 573 1.99 6.44 30.79
N LEU A 574 1.45 7.06 31.83
CA LEU A 574 0.15 7.70 31.83
C LEU A 574 0.23 9.03 31.08
N VAL A 575 -0.63 9.19 30.08
CA VAL A 575 -0.75 10.42 29.29
C VAL A 575 -1.61 11.43 30.05
N ARG A 576 -1.10 12.66 30.13
CA ARG A 576 -1.83 13.82 30.67
C ARG A 576 -3.02 14.16 29.77
N SER A 577 -4.12 14.64 30.34
CA SER A 577 -5.37 14.88 29.61
C SER A 577 -5.25 15.88 28.45
N ASP A 578 -4.32 16.84 28.52
CA ASP A 578 -4.01 17.80 27.45
C ASP A 578 -3.10 17.26 26.34
N LEU A 579 -2.69 15.99 26.44
CA LEU A 579 -1.88 15.27 25.47
C LEU A 579 -0.47 15.87 25.26
N SER A 580 0.01 16.69 26.19
CA SER A 580 1.32 17.35 26.06
C SER A 580 2.49 16.49 26.53
N ARG A 581 2.23 15.58 27.47
CA ARG A 581 3.26 14.78 28.15
C ARG A 581 2.70 13.53 28.81
N ALA A 582 3.59 12.62 29.18
CA ALA A 582 3.27 11.43 29.96
C ALA A 582 4.32 11.18 31.06
N ALA A 583 3.91 10.55 32.16
CA ALA A 583 4.78 10.12 33.25
C ALA A 583 4.60 8.62 33.53
N ARG A 584 5.66 7.94 33.94
CA ARG A 584 5.62 6.51 34.27
C ARG A 584 4.63 6.25 35.40
N VAL A 585 3.83 5.19 35.28
CA VAL A 585 2.76 4.89 36.26
C VAL A 585 3.30 4.69 37.68
N GLU A 586 4.50 4.13 37.83
CA GLU A 586 5.17 3.97 39.13
C GLU A 586 5.54 5.31 39.79
N ASP A 587 5.96 6.30 38.99
CA ASP A 587 6.31 7.63 39.51
C ASP A 587 5.04 8.39 39.88
N VAL A 588 3.96 8.24 39.11
CA VAL A 588 2.63 8.77 39.42
C VAL A 588 2.11 8.18 40.73
N PHE A 589 2.19 6.86 40.90
CA PHE A 589 1.80 6.18 42.15
C PHE A 589 2.64 6.63 43.35
N ARG A 590 3.96 6.76 43.18
CA ARG A 590 4.85 7.26 44.25
C ARG A 590 4.51 8.71 44.64
N LYS A 591 4.11 9.55 43.69
CA LYS A 591 3.68 10.94 43.98
C LYS A 591 2.30 11.03 44.63
N ALA A 592 1.43 10.04 44.45
CA ALA A 592 0.15 9.97 45.14
C ALA A 592 0.34 9.62 46.61
N GLY A 593 1.28 8.71 46.94
CA GLY A 593 1.56 8.35 48.33
C GLY A 593 0.31 7.83 49.04
N GLY A 594 -0.01 8.39 50.19
CA GLY A 594 -1.21 8.03 50.96
C GLY A 594 -2.54 8.32 50.25
N ASP A 595 -2.56 9.30 49.34
CA ASP A 595 -3.77 9.73 48.64
C ASP A 595 -4.20 8.75 47.52
N ALA A 596 -3.37 7.75 47.20
CA ALA A 596 -3.61 6.85 46.08
C ALA A 596 -4.93 6.07 46.20
N ALA A 597 -5.26 5.61 47.42
CA ALA A 597 -6.49 4.87 47.68
C ALA A 597 -7.73 5.76 47.48
N ASP A 598 -7.72 6.96 48.04
CA ASP A 598 -8.84 7.91 47.93
C ASP A 598 -9.07 8.35 46.48
N ILE A 599 -7.98 8.62 45.73
CA ILE A 599 -8.07 8.97 44.30
C ILE A 599 -8.62 7.79 43.48
N GLU A 600 -8.20 6.55 43.77
CA GLU A 600 -8.68 5.33 43.11
C GLU A 600 -10.17 5.07 43.41
N GLU A 601 -10.58 5.15 44.67
CA GLU A 601 -11.98 4.96 45.07
C GLU A 601 -12.88 6.01 44.43
N HIS A 602 -12.45 7.27 44.39
CA HIS A 602 -13.19 8.34 43.72
C HIS A 602 -13.28 8.12 42.20
N THR A 603 -12.24 7.55 41.59
CA THR A 603 -12.23 7.12 40.17
C THR A 603 -13.29 6.06 39.94
N TRP A 604 -13.37 5.05 40.80
CA TRP A 604 -14.35 3.97 40.73
C TRP A 604 -15.78 4.45 40.96
N ALA A 605 -15.97 5.47 41.81
CA ALA A 605 -17.25 6.10 42.07
C ALA A 605 -17.79 6.97 40.91
N GLY A 606 -16.99 7.19 39.85
CA GLY A 606 -17.39 7.97 38.68
C GLY A 606 -17.17 9.48 38.80
N GLY A 607 -16.44 9.94 39.82
CA GLY A 607 -16.09 11.35 39.97
C GLY A 607 -15.23 11.85 38.82
N ASN A 608 -15.31 13.14 38.48
CA ASN A 608 -14.47 13.76 37.46
C ASN A 608 -13.07 14.07 38.04
N HIS A 609 -12.03 13.36 37.59
CA HIS A 609 -10.72 13.34 38.25
C HIS A 609 -9.53 13.51 37.28
N ASN A 610 -9.75 13.96 36.03
CA ASN A 610 -8.65 14.24 35.11
C ASN A 610 -7.60 15.15 35.77
N ASN A 611 -8.06 16.12 36.56
CA ASN A 611 -7.20 17.04 37.29
C ASN A 611 -6.29 16.34 38.33
N SER A 612 -6.75 15.28 39.02
CA SER A 612 -5.96 14.62 40.06
C SER A 612 -4.74 13.90 39.48
N TYR A 613 -4.92 13.10 38.42
CA TYR A 613 -3.80 12.42 37.77
C TYR A 613 -2.89 13.40 37.01
N ASP A 614 -3.46 14.43 36.37
CA ASP A 614 -2.67 15.47 35.70
C ASP A 614 -1.78 16.24 36.70
N GLN A 615 -2.28 16.53 37.90
CA GLN A 615 -1.50 17.13 38.98
C GLN A 615 -0.38 16.21 39.45
N LEU A 616 -0.62 14.89 39.52
CA LEU A 616 0.45 13.93 39.86
C LEU A 616 1.54 13.92 38.79
N ILE A 617 1.18 13.96 37.50
CA ILE A 617 2.12 14.09 36.39
C ILE A 617 2.90 15.42 36.50
N ASP A 618 2.25 16.52 36.85
CA ASP A 618 2.92 17.81 37.11
C ASP A 618 3.89 17.74 38.29
N ARG A 619 3.52 17.05 39.38
CA ARG A 619 4.42 16.85 40.53
C ARG A 619 5.63 16.00 40.16
N VAL A 620 5.49 14.99 39.30
CA VAL A 620 6.64 14.24 38.74
C VAL A 620 7.55 15.22 37.98
N ALA A 621 7.00 16.00 37.06
CA ALA A 621 7.74 16.96 36.26
C ALA A 621 8.45 18.04 37.10
N ALA A 622 7.74 18.63 38.08
CA ALA A 622 8.27 19.63 39.00
C ALA A 622 9.44 19.10 39.85
N SER A 623 9.41 17.81 40.17
CA SER A 623 10.52 17.12 40.85
C SER A 623 11.66 16.69 39.92
N LYS A 624 11.68 17.17 38.67
CA LYS A 624 12.64 16.79 37.62
C LYS A 624 12.65 15.27 37.35
N GLY A 625 11.53 14.60 37.59
CA GLY A 625 11.35 13.20 37.24
C GLY A 625 11.29 13.00 35.72
N PRO A 626 11.48 11.76 35.24
CA PRO A 626 11.38 11.44 33.81
C PRO A 626 9.99 11.77 33.25
N ILE A 627 9.96 12.48 32.11
CA ILE A 627 8.73 12.86 31.40
C ILE A 627 8.91 12.60 29.90
N VAL A 628 7.97 11.89 29.31
CA VAL A 628 7.85 11.76 27.85
C VAL A 628 7.12 13.00 27.33
N ARG A 629 7.72 13.68 26.35
CA ARG A 629 7.06 14.79 25.65
C ARG A 629 6.24 14.25 24.48
N LEU A 630 5.06 14.83 24.26
CA LEU A 630 4.15 14.50 23.16
C LEU A 630 4.02 15.74 22.26
N PRO A 631 5.02 15.99 21.39
CA PRO A 631 5.25 17.31 20.79
C PRO A 631 4.15 17.77 19.82
N LYS A 632 3.35 16.83 19.30
CA LYS A 632 2.31 17.11 18.31
C LYS A 632 0.90 16.99 18.88
N GLY A 633 0.76 16.86 20.21
CA GLY A 633 -0.52 16.61 20.88
C GLY A 633 -1.24 15.44 20.23
N ARG A 634 -2.51 15.65 19.84
CA ARG A 634 -3.35 14.63 19.17
C ARG A 634 -2.72 14.01 17.90
N LYS A 635 -1.83 14.73 17.20
CA LYS A 635 -1.15 14.24 16.00
C LYS A 635 0.16 13.49 16.28
N THR A 636 0.45 13.19 17.55
CA THR A 636 1.64 12.42 17.93
C THR A 636 1.44 10.96 17.53
N CYS A 637 2.40 10.41 16.79
CA CYS A 637 2.43 9.00 16.39
C CYS A 637 3.54 8.24 17.13
N SER A 638 3.52 6.91 17.04
CA SER A 638 4.52 6.02 17.66
C SER A 638 5.96 6.51 17.45
N ASN A 639 6.34 6.79 16.21
CA ASN A 639 7.71 7.14 15.84
C ASN A 639 8.13 8.56 16.28
N ASP A 640 7.21 9.39 16.82
CA ASP A 640 7.53 10.70 17.36
C ASP A 640 8.06 10.63 18.81
N ILE A 641 7.91 9.47 19.46
CA ILE A 641 8.25 9.31 20.87
C ILE A 641 9.76 9.17 21.06
N VAL A 642 10.29 10.06 21.89
CA VAL A 642 11.66 9.99 22.41
C VAL A 642 11.59 9.71 23.90
N TRP A 643 12.13 8.56 24.31
CA TRP A 643 12.11 8.16 25.71
C TRP A 643 13.12 8.96 26.54
N PRO A 644 12.73 9.49 27.71
CA PRO A 644 13.63 10.21 28.62
C PRO A 644 14.57 9.27 29.41
N VAL A 645 14.47 7.96 29.15
CA VAL A 645 15.23 6.90 29.83
C VAL A 645 15.80 5.93 28.79
N ALA A 646 16.94 5.32 29.13
CA ALA A 646 17.51 4.23 28.34
C ALA A 646 16.52 3.06 28.24
N GLU A 647 16.65 2.25 27.18
CA GLU A 647 15.81 1.07 26.91
C GLU A 647 15.83 0.04 28.06
N HIS A 648 16.88 0.08 28.87
CA HIS A 648 17.08 -0.77 30.03
C HIS A 648 17.43 0.09 31.23
N HIS A 649 16.45 0.82 31.77
CA HIS A 649 16.62 1.32 33.14
C HIS A 649 16.36 0.16 34.12
N ARG A 650 17.33 -0.73 34.24
CA ARG A 650 17.47 -1.66 35.38
C ARG A 650 18.54 -1.08 36.31
N PRO A 651 18.22 -0.76 37.58
CA PRO A 651 19.13 -1.02 38.68
C PRO A 651 19.42 -2.52 38.79
#